data_AF-A0A2K5EKQ6-F1
#
_entry.id   AF-A0A2K5EKQ6-F1
#
_cell.length_a   1.000
_cell.length_b   1.000
_cell.length_c   1.000
_cell.angle_alpha   90.00
_cell.angle_beta   90.00
_cell.angle_gamma   90.00
#
_symmetry.space_group_name_H-M   'P 1'
#
loop_
_entity.id
_entity.type
_entity.pdbx_description
1 polymer ?
#
loop_
_entity_poly.entity_id
_entity_poly.type
_entity_poly.pdbx_seq_one_letter_code
_entity_poly.pdbx_strand_id
1 'polypeptide(L)'
;MLSKEVSYQELKAEIESYKENSARKSSLLTSLRDRVQELEEESAALSTSKIRTEITAHTAIKENQELKKKVVELDEKLQKCSKENEENKKEVSENCRKHEEFLTQLRDCLDPDERNDQASDEDLILKLRELCKENEFMKGQIVILEETINVHEMEAKASRETIMRLASEVNREQKKTASCIEEKDKLNQDLVSAVEAKEALEREVKLFQERLLAGQRVWDASKEELSLLKKSSSELEKSLKASLDAVTASQSQNSSFREKIAALLRGRLSATGSTEDTILEKIREMGSQEESRDRMVSQLEAQISELVEQLGKESGFHQKALQRAQKAETKLETLQGQLTHLEAELVSGDVLRDNLNFEKQKYLKFLDRLLEKMKLDQMAAELGFDMRLDVVLARTEQLIRLESNAVIENKTIAHNLQRKLKTQKERLESKELHMSLLRQKIAQLEEERQARTALVVERDSAHLTIRNLQKKVERMQKELSTCRDLNTELKAKLADTNELKIKTLEQTKAIEDLNKSREKLEKMKEKAEKKLMSVKSELDTTEHEAKENKERARNMIEVVTSEMKTLKKSLEEAEKREKQLADFREVVSQMLGLNVTSLALPDYEIIKCLERLIHSHRHRFVTCACLKDVTTRQDRHPQGHLQLLH
;
A
#
# COMPACT_ATOMS: atom_id res chain seq x y z
N MET A 1 -86.95 -132.97 78.49
CA MET A 1 -85.55 -132.54 78.75
C MET A 1 -84.95 -132.15 77.40
N LEU A 2 -85.17 -130.92 76.94
CA LEU A 2 -84.37 -129.71 77.22
C LEU A 2 -83.08 -129.52 76.37
N SER A 3 -82.97 -130.14 75.18
CA SER A 3 -81.83 -129.88 74.27
C SER A 3 -82.19 -129.58 72.79
N LYS A 4 -83.48 -129.41 72.45
CA LYS A 4 -83.91 -129.12 71.05
C LYS A 4 -84.59 -127.75 70.84
N GLU A 5 -84.91 -127.01 71.91
CA GLU A 5 -85.55 -125.67 71.82
C GLU A 5 -84.52 -124.53 71.67
N VAL A 6 -83.28 -124.74 72.12
CA VAL A 6 -82.22 -123.69 72.10
C VAL A 6 -81.68 -123.45 70.68
N SER A 7 -81.62 -124.48 69.83
CA SER A 7 -81.07 -124.35 68.46
C SER A 7 -81.97 -123.59 67.48
N TYR A 8 -83.27 -123.48 67.75
CA TYR A 8 -84.21 -122.80 66.85
C TYR A 8 -84.24 -121.28 67.08
N GLN A 9 -83.97 -120.81 68.30
CA GLN A 9 -83.88 -119.38 68.61
C GLN A 9 -82.59 -118.73 68.10
N GLU A 10 -81.47 -119.47 68.06
CA GLU A 10 -80.20 -118.97 67.53
C GLU A 10 -80.25 -118.71 66.02
N LEU A 11 -80.87 -119.61 65.23
CA LEU A 11 -80.92 -119.48 63.77
C LEU A 11 -81.79 -118.30 63.30
N LYS A 12 -82.79 -117.89 64.08
CA LYS A 12 -83.67 -116.76 63.74
C LYS A 12 -82.95 -115.40 63.90
N ALA A 13 -82.16 -115.25 64.95
CA ALA A 13 -81.38 -114.03 65.20
C ALA A 13 -80.35 -113.76 64.09
N GLU A 14 -79.79 -114.82 63.51
CA GLU A 14 -78.78 -114.72 62.45
C GLU A 14 -79.36 -114.24 61.11
N ILE A 15 -80.61 -114.60 60.80
CA ILE A 15 -81.32 -114.11 59.60
C ILE A 15 -81.69 -112.62 59.73
N GLU A 16 -82.13 -112.19 60.91
CA GLU A 16 -82.42 -110.78 61.19
C GLU A 16 -81.14 -109.93 61.06
N SER A 17 -80.01 -110.43 61.57
CA SER A 17 -78.68 -109.80 61.42
C SER A 17 -78.28 -109.62 59.95
N TYR A 18 -78.52 -110.62 59.09
CA TYR A 18 -78.19 -110.53 57.67
C TYR A 18 -79.02 -109.50 56.90
N LYS A 19 -80.32 -109.36 57.21
CA LYS A 19 -81.19 -108.36 56.58
C LYS A 19 -80.79 -106.94 56.95
N GLU A 20 -80.47 -106.71 58.22
CA GLU A 20 -80.02 -105.40 58.68
C GLU A 20 -78.66 -105.03 58.04
N ASN A 21 -77.76 -106.01 57.91
CA ASN A 21 -76.47 -105.81 57.25
C ASN A 21 -76.63 -105.52 55.75
N SER A 22 -77.60 -106.13 55.07
CA SER A 22 -77.91 -105.85 53.66
C SER A 22 -78.46 -104.44 53.44
N ALA A 23 -79.38 -103.98 54.29
CA ALA A 23 -79.94 -102.63 54.23
C ALA A 23 -78.89 -101.55 54.49
N ARG A 24 -77.98 -101.77 55.46
CA ARG A 24 -76.84 -100.87 55.73
C ARG A 24 -75.90 -100.78 54.53
N LYS A 25 -75.60 -101.90 53.88
CA LYS A 25 -74.75 -101.92 52.67
C LYS A 25 -75.42 -101.19 51.48
N SER A 26 -76.72 -101.34 51.31
CA SER A 26 -77.48 -100.64 50.26
C SER A 26 -77.52 -99.13 50.47
N SER A 27 -77.78 -98.68 51.72
CA SER A 27 -77.76 -97.25 52.07
C SER A 27 -76.37 -96.62 51.90
N LEU A 28 -75.30 -97.35 52.24
CA LEU A 28 -73.94 -96.91 52.01
C LEU A 28 -73.62 -96.76 50.52
N LEU A 29 -74.13 -97.66 49.68
CA LEU A 29 -73.94 -97.61 48.22
C LEU A 29 -74.62 -96.40 47.57
N THR A 30 -75.83 -96.04 48.03
CA THR A 30 -76.53 -94.85 47.54
C THR A 30 -75.81 -93.57 47.97
N SER A 31 -75.38 -93.47 49.23
CA SER A 31 -74.60 -92.33 49.72
C SER A 31 -73.26 -92.16 48.99
N LEU A 32 -72.59 -93.26 48.63
CA LEU A 32 -71.36 -93.20 47.83
C LEU A 32 -71.61 -92.75 46.39
N ARG A 33 -72.76 -93.08 45.78
CA ARG A 33 -73.11 -92.57 44.45
C ARG A 33 -73.41 -91.08 44.45
N ASP A 34 -74.20 -90.61 45.41
CA ASP A 34 -74.54 -89.18 45.51
C ASP A 34 -73.26 -88.35 45.73
N ARG A 35 -72.33 -88.86 46.56
CA ARG A 35 -71.00 -88.27 46.78
C ARG A 35 -70.14 -88.20 45.51
N VAL A 36 -70.21 -89.22 44.64
CA VAL A 36 -69.46 -89.22 43.37
C VAL A 36 -70.05 -88.20 42.40
N GLN A 37 -71.38 -88.11 42.32
CA GLN A 37 -72.04 -87.14 41.44
C GLN A 37 -71.76 -85.68 41.87
N GLU A 38 -71.78 -85.37 43.16
CA GLU A 38 -71.37 -84.05 43.67
C GLU A 38 -69.92 -83.71 43.30
N LEU A 39 -69.00 -84.68 43.43
CA LEU A 39 -67.59 -84.48 43.07
C LEU A 39 -67.39 -84.27 41.55
N GLU A 40 -68.20 -84.90 40.70
CA GLU A 40 -68.18 -84.68 39.26
C GLU A 40 -68.70 -83.30 38.86
N GLU A 41 -69.78 -82.84 39.50
CA GLU A 41 -70.34 -81.50 39.29
C GLU A 41 -69.39 -80.40 39.81
N GLU A 42 -68.76 -80.61 40.97
CA GLU A 42 -67.70 -79.73 41.51
C GLU A 42 -66.48 -79.68 40.57
N SER A 43 -66.07 -80.81 40.00
CA SER A 43 -64.97 -80.88 39.04
C SER A 43 -65.28 -80.10 37.75
N ALA A 44 -66.50 -80.21 37.23
CA ALA A 44 -66.95 -79.46 36.06
C ALA A 44 -67.04 -77.94 36.34
N ALA A 45 -67.54 -77.55 37.51
CA ALA A 45 -67.57 -76.16 37.96
C ALA A 45 -66.16 -75.58 38.16
N LEU A 46 -65.23 -76.37 38.70
CA LEU A 46 -63.82 -75.97 38.87
C LEU A 46 -63.13 -75.78 37.52
N SER A 47 -63.36 -76.68 36.57
CA SER A 47 -62.80 -76.59 35.21
C SER A 47 -63.32 -75.35 34.46
N THR A 48 -64.62 -75.09 34.51
CA THR A 48 -65.21 -73.88 33.89
C THR A 48 -64.77 -72.59 34.59
N SER A 49 -64.59 -72.60 35.92
CA SER A 49 -64.00 -71.48 36.67
C SER A 49 -62.56 -71.21 36.24
N LYS A 50 -61.75 -72.25 36.09
CA LYS A 50 -60.35 -72.17 35.63
C LYS A 50 -60.24 -71.57 34.23
N ILE A 51 -61.08 -71.99 33.29
CA ILE A 51 -61.08 -71.43 31.92
C ILE A 51 -61.44 -69.94 31.93
N ARG A 52 -62.42 -69.52 32.76
CA ARG A 52 -62.78 -68.10 32.88
C ARG A 52 -61.64 -67.26 33.44
N THR A 53 -60.95 -67.73 34.49
CA THR A 53 -59.84 -66.98 35.09
C THR A 53 -58.63 -66.88 34.14
N GLU A 54 -58.35 -67.93 33.36
CA GLU A 54 -57.31 -67.90 32.32
C GLU A 54 -57.61 -66.89 31.21
N ILE A 55 -58.86 -66.80 30.75
CA ILE A 55 -59.28 -65.80 29.76
C ILE A 55 -59.14 -64.38 30.32
N THR A 56 -59.60 -64.13 31.56
CA THR A 56 -59.47 -62.82 32.21
C THR A 56 -57.99 -62.42 32.39
N ALA A 57 -57.13 -63.37 32.78
CA ALA A 57 -55.69 -63.13 32.90
C ALA A 57 -55.05 -62.77 31.54
N HIS A 58 -55.41 -63.46 30.46
CA HIS A 58 -54.90 -63.14 29.12
C HIS A 58 -55.33 -61.76 28.63
N THR A 59 -56.58 -61.37 28.85
CA THR A 59 -57.06 -60.02 28.50
C THR A 59 -56.30 -58.95 29.28
N ALA A 60 -56.11 -59.13 30.59
CA ALA A 60 -55.35 -58.19 31.42
C ALA A 60 -53.87 -58.08 31.03
N ILE A 61 -53.25 -59.18 30.57
CA ILE A 61 -51.88 -59.17 30.04
C ILE A 61 -51.80 -58.35 28.76
N LYS A 62 -52.76 -58.52 27.84
CA LYS A 62 -52.80 -57.78 26.57
C LYS A 62 -52.99 -56.28 26.81
N GLU A 63 -53.91 -55.90 27.69
CA GLU A 63 -54.12 -54.50 28.08
C GLU A 63 -52.87 -53.89 28.72
N ASN A 64 -52.18 -54.64 29.59
CA ASN A 64 -50.90 -54.20 30.17
C ASN A 64 -49.81 -53.97 29.11
N GLN A 65 -49.78 -54.80 28.06
CA GLN A 65 -48.82 -54.60 26.96
C GLN A 65 -49.15 -53.34 26.14
N GLU A 66 -50.43 -53.07 25.89
CA GLU A 66 -50.86 -51.85 25.20
C GLU A 66 -50.58 -50.59 26.03
N LEU A 67 -50.82 -50.64 27.35
CA LEU A 67 -50.47 -49.55 28.26
C LEU A 67 -48.95 -49.31 28.30
N LYS A 68 -48.13 -50.36 28.33
CA LYS A 68 -46.67 -50.24 28.23
C LYS A 68 -46.22 -49.52 26.95
N LYS A 69 -46.83 -49.86 25.80
CA LYS A 69 -46.53 -49.16 24.53
C LYS A 69 -46.89 -47.68 24.60
N LYS A 70 -48.07 -47.34 25.14
CA LYS A 70 -48.50 -45.94 25.33
C LYS A 70 -47.58 -45.16 26.26
N VAL A 71 -47.07 -45.79 27.32
CA VAL A 71 -46.11 -45.15 28.24
C VAL A 71 -44.81 -44.79 27.50
N VAL A 72 -44.29 -45.69 26.67
CA VAL A 72 -43.08 -45.42 25.86
C VAL A 72 -43.32 -44.29 24.87
N GLU A 73 -44.44 -44.30 24.14
CA GLU A 73 -44.77 -43.21 23.20
C GLU A 73 -44.93 -41.85 23.88
N LEU A 74 -45.50 -41.80 25.08
CA LEU A 74 -45.63 -40.56 25.85
C LEU A 74 -44.26 -40.09 26.35
N ASP A 75 -43.40 -40.99 26.80
CA ASP A 75 -42.05 -40.68 27.26
C ASP A 75 -41.19 -40.10 26.12
N GLU A 76 -41.29 -40.67 24.91
CA GLU A 76 -40.64 -40.14 23.71
C GLU A 76 -41.11 -38.73 23.35
N LYS A 77 -42.42 -38.47 23.43
CA LYS A 77 -42.99 -37.13 23.19
C LYS A 77 -42.54 -36.12 24.24
N LEU A 78 -42.49 -36.52 25.50
CA LEU A 78 -42.06 -35.67 26.62
C LEU A 78 -40.57 -35.34 26.47
N GLN A 79 -39.75 -36.32 26.12
CA GLN A 79 -38.33 -36.12 25.86
C GLN A 79 -38.08 -35.19 24.66
N LYS A 80 -38.88 -35.30 23.59
CA LYS A 80 -38.80 -34.39 22.44
C LYS A 80 -39.16 -32.95 22.84
N CYS A 81 -40.28 -32.77 23.55
CA CYS A 81 -40.72 -31.46 24.02
C CYS A 81 -39.70 -30.81 24.97
N SER A 82 -39.05 -31.61 25.82
CA SER A 82 -37.96 -31.14 26.68
C SER A 82 -36.74 -30.67 25.88
N LYS A 83 -36.39 -31.35 24.79
CA LYS A 83 -35.25 -30.95 23.94
C LYS A 83 -35.54 -29.63 23.22
N GLU A 84 -36.72 -29.49 22.62
CA GLU A 84 -37.15 -28.25 21.95
C GLU A 84 -37.19 -27.06 22.93
N ASN A 85 -37.65 -27.27 24.16
CA ASN A 85 -37.64 -26.22 25.19
C ASN A 85 -36.22 -25.77 25.59
N GLU A 86 -35.28 -26.72 25.70
CA GLU A 86 -33.88 -26.41 26.00
C GLU A 86 -33.18 -25.71 24.83
N GLU A 87 -33.50 -26.04 23.58
CA GLU A 87 -33.00 -25.32 22.40
C GLU A 87 -33.54 -23.89 22.35
N ASN A 88 -34.85 -23.69 22.57
CA ASN A 88 -35.44 -22.35 22.61
C ASN A 88 -34.84 -21.48 23.73
N LYS A 89 -34.58 -22.05 24.91
CA LYS A 89 -33.90 -21.30 25.99
C LYS A 89 -32.50 -20.87 25.60
N LYS A 90 -31.74 -21.75 24.93
CA LYS A 90 -30.39 -21.41 24.43
C LYS A 90 -30.47 -20.28 23.42
N GLU A 91 -31.38 -20.34 22.45
CA GLU A 91 -31.56 -19.29 21.44
C GLU A 91 -31.94 -17.94 22.06
N VAL A 92 -32.89 -17.93 23.02
CA VAL A 92 -33.26 -16.72 23.76
C VAL A 92 -32.06 -16.14 24.51
N SER A 93 -31.29 -16.96 25.23
CA SER A 93 -30.10 -16.50 25.94
C SER A 93 -29.02 -15.95 25.01
N GLU A 94 -28.82 -16.56 23.85
CA GLU A 94 -27.87 -16.06 22.85
C GLU A 94 -28.31 -14.71 22.28
N ASN A 95 -29.61 -14.54 22.03
CA ASN A 95 -30.16 -13.27 21.57
C ASN A 95 -30.08 -12.16 22.63
N CYS A 96 -30.36 -12.46 23.90
CA CYS A 96 -30.16 -11.53 25.00
C CYS A 96 -28.70 -11.05 25.08
N ARG A 97 -27.75 -11.98 24.98
CA ARG A 97 -26.32 -11.67 24.99
C ARG A 97 -25.94 -10.73 23.83
N LYS A 98 -26.44 -10.98 22.61
CA LYS A 98 -26.18 -10.10 21.45
C LYS A 98 -26.74 -8.70 21.65
N HIS A 99 -27.93 -8.57 22.24
CA HIS A 99 -28.52 -7.26 22.56
C HIS A 99 -27.68 -6.49 23.58
N GLU A 100 -27.21 -7.18 24.61
CA GLU A 100 -26.39 -6.59 25.67
C GLU A 100 -25.01 -6.15 25.14
N GLU A 101 -24.40 -6.96 24.26
CA GLU A 101 -23.17 -6.60 23.55
C GLU A 101 -23.38 -5.36 22.64
N PHE A 102 -24.51 -5.27 21.92
CA PHE A 102 -24.84 -4.10 21.10
C PHE A 102 -25.01 -2.82 21.93
N LEU A 103 -25.75 -2.89 23.05
CA LEU A 103 -25.94 -1.76 23.95
C LEU A 103 -24.62 -1.28 24.57
N THR A 104 -23.74 -2.21 24.92
CA THR A 104 -22.41 -1.89 25.44
C THR A 104 -21.58 -1.14 24.40
N GLN A 105 -21.54 -1.63 23.14
CA GLN A 105 -20.83 -0.94 22.06
C GLN A 105 -21.41 0.44 21.77
N LEU A 106 -22.74 0.59 21.82
CA LEU A 106 -23.42 1.86 21.60
C LEU A 106 -23.06 2.88 22.70
N ARG A 107 -22.99 2.45 23.97
CA ARG A 107 -22.54 3.27 25.10
C ARG A 107 -21.10 3.72 24.91
N ASP A 108 -20.20 2.81 24.58
CA ASP A 108 -18.78 3.11 24.34
C ASP A 108 -18.57 4.12 23.21
N CYS A 109 -19.44 4.11 22.19
CA CYS A 109 -19.36 5.04 21.06
C CYS A 109 -19.92 6.43 21.36
N LEU A 110 -20.96 6.52 22.21
CA LEU A 110 -21.67 7.76 22.50
C LEU A 110 -21.07 8.53 23.67
N ASP A 111 -20.47 7.84 24.65
CA ASP A 111 -19.85 8.46 25.81
C ASP A 111 -18.69 7.62 26.38
N PRO A 112 -17.45 7.83 25.91
CA PRO A 112 -16.28 7.08 26.38
C PRO A 112 -15.77 7.54 27.76
N ASP A 113 -16.26 8.65 28.32
CA ASP A 113 -15.73 9.26 29.56
C ASP A 113 -16.62 9.02 30.80
N GLU A 114 -17.94 8.85 30.65
CA GLU A 114 -18.83 8.50 31.78
C GLU A 114 -18.93 6.99 32.01
N ARG A 115 -18.07 6.47 32.90
CA ARG A 115 -18.20 5.13 33.52
C ARG A 115 -19.34 5.06 34.54
N ASN A 116 -20.53 5.56 34.22
CA ASN A 116 -21.71 5.37 35.06
C ASN A 116 -22.56 4.24 34.47
N ASP A 117 -22.69 3.15 35.22
CA ASP A 117 -23.45 1.94 34.90
C ASP A 117 -24.99 2.17 34.82
N GLN A 118 -25.45 3.42 34.64
CA GLN A 118 -26.82 3.85 34.94
C GLN A 118 -27.47 4.72 33.87
N ALA A 119 -26.91 4.80 32.66
CA ALA A 119 -27.61 5.37 31.51
C ALA A 119 -28.70 4.40 31.04
N SER A 120 -29.95 4.84 31.04
CA SER A 120 -31.06 4.05 30.50
C SER A 120 -31.00 4.03 28.97
N ASP A 121 -31.65 3.05 28.34
CA ASP A 121 -31.73 2.98 26.88
C ASP A 121 -32.44 4.23 26.30
N GLU A 122 -33.33 4.86 27.07
CA GLU A 122 -33.97 6.13 26.72
C GLU A 122 -32.97 7.29 26.64
N ASP A 123 -31.99 7.35 27.56
CA ASP A 123 -30.96 8.39 27.57
C ASP A 123 -30.04 8.28 26.35
N LEU A 124 -29.69 7.05 25.95
CA LEU A 124 -28.90 6.80 24.74
C LEU A 124 -29.64 7.24 23.47
N ILE A 125 -30.95 6.96 23.39
CA ILE A 125 -31.80 7.37 22.27
C ILE A 125 -31.92 8.91 22.21
N LEU A 126 -32.05 9.57 23.36
CA LEU A 126 -32.07 11.03 23.43
C LEU A 126 -30.75 11.62 22.95
N LYS A 127 -29.61 11.08 23.40
CA LYS A 127 -28.28 11.54 22.97
C LYS A 127 -28.06 11.35 21.47
N LEU A 128 -28.46 10.21 20.92
CA LEU A 128 -28.40 9.96 19.47
C LEU A 128 -29.23 10.98 18.69
N ARG A 129 -30.43 11.31 19.19
CA ARG A 129 -31.31 12.30 18.57
C ARG A 129 -30.71 13.71 18.62
N GLU A 130 -30.05 14.07 19.71
CA GLU A 130 -29.32 15.33 19.83
C GLU A 130 -28.18 15.41 18.83
N LEU A 131 -27.33 14.38 18.75
CA LEU A 131 -26.24 14.31 17.77
C LEU A 131 -26.74 14.40 16.32
N CYS A 132 -27.88 13.78 16.00
CA CYS A 132 -28.51 13.92 14.69
C CYS A 132 -28.90 15.38 14.39
N LYS A 133 -29.51 16.08 15.35
CA LYS A 133 -29.87 17.50 15.20
C LYS A 133 -28.63 18.39 15.07
N GLU A 134 -27.60 18.14 15.86
CA GLU A 134 -26.32 18.86 15.75
C GLU A 134 -25.67 18.62 14.39
N ASN A 135 -25.71 17.39 13.87
CA ASN A 135 -25.18 17.06 12.55
C ASN A 135 -25.93 17.81 11.44
N GLU A 136 -27.27 17.85 11.49
CA GLU A 136 -28.08 18.65 10.57
C GLU A 136 -27.75 20.14 10.66
N PHE A 137 -27.58 20.67 11.87
CA PHE A 137 -27.20 22.06 12.09
C PHE A 137 -25.80 22.37 11.53
N MET A 138 -24.81 21.51 11.77
CA MET A 138 -23.45 21.66 11.25
C MET A 138 -23.42 21.56 9.73
N LYS A 139 -24.20 20.67 9.12
CA LYS A 139 -24.40 20.63 7.66
C LYS A 139 -24.97 21.94 7.13
N GLY A 140 -25.95 22.51 7.81
CA GLY A 140 -26.48 23.83 7.47
C GLY A 140 -25.42 24.94 7.52
N GLN A 141 -24.56 24.95 8.55
CA GLN A 141 -23.45 25.91 8.63
C GLN A 141 -22.42 25.72 7.51
N ILE A 142 -22.11 24.48 7.13
CA ILE A 142 -21.21 24.19 6.02
C ILE A 142 -21.75 24.79 4.72
N VAL A 143 -23.04 24.61 4.42
CA VAL A 143 -23.66 25.19 3.22
C VAL A 143 -23.57 26.71 3.21
N ILE A 144 -23.85 27.38 4.34
CA ILE A 144 -23.74 28.85 4.46
C ILE A 144 -22.29 29.32 4.23
N LEU A 145 -21.30 28.59 4.78
CA LEU A 145 -19.89 28.90 4.57
C LEU A 145 -19.46 28.70 3.12
N GLU A 146 -19.93 27.63 2.47
CA GLU A 146 -19.68 27.38 1.05
C GLU A 146 -20.26 28.48 0.15
N GLU A 147 -21.48 28.93 0.42
CA GLU A 147 -22.10 30.06 -0.28
C GLU A 147 -21.30 31.36 -0.09
N THR A 148 -20.84 31.64 1.14
CA THR A 148 -20.03 32.83 1.44
C THR A 148 -18.68 32.79 0.71
N ILE A 149 -18.03 31.63 0.66
CA ILE A 149 -16.78 31.42 -0.10
C ILE A 149 -17.02 31.68 -1.59
N ASN A 150 -18.10 31.14 -2.15
CA ASN A 150 -18.43 31.33 -3.57
C ASN A 150 -18.68 32.81 -3.90
N VAL A 151 -19.40 33.55 -3.05
CA VAL A 151 -19.61 34.99 -3.23
C VAL A 151 -18.27 35.74 -3.23
N HIS A 152 -17.39 35.49 -2.26
CA HIS A 152 -16.08 36.12 -2.21
C HIS A 152 -15.17 35.75 -3.40
N GLU A 153 -15.25 34.52 -3.90
CA GLU A 153 -14.50 34.11 -5.10
C GLU A 153 -14.98 34.89 -6.34
N MET A 154 -16.30 35.05 -6.49
CA MET A 154 -16.90 35.84 -7.58
C MET A 154 -16.52 37.33 -7.48
N GLU A 155 -16.57 37.91 -6.28
CA GLU A 155 -16.12 39.29 -6.01
C GLU A 155 -14.63 39.49 -6.33
N ALA A 156 -13.77 38.54 -5.93
CA ALA A 156 -12.34 38.56 -6.23
C ALA A 156 -12.07 38.43 -7.74
N LYS A 157 -12.87 37.64 -8.46
CA LYS A 157 -12.80 37.53 -9.92
C LYS A 157 -13.19 38.85 -10.60
N ALA A 158 -14.31 39.46 -10.23
CA ALA A 158 -14.75 40.76 -10.74
C ALA A 158 -13.73 41.88 -10.44
N SER A 159 -13.12 41.85 -9.25
CA SER A 159 -12.07 42.79 -8.86
C SER A 159 -10.81 42.63 -9.72
N ARG A 160 -10.36 41.40 -9.97
CA ARG A 160 -9.22 41.10 -10.86
C ARG A 160 -9.46 41.60 -12.28
N GLU A 161 -10.66 41.38 -12.83
CA GLU A 161 -11.03 41.89 -14.17
C GLU A 161 -11.02 43.42 -14.22
N THR A 162 -11.50 44.07 -13.16
CA THR A 162 -11.49 45.54 -13.07
C THR A 162 -10.08 46.11 -12.99
N ILE A 163 -9.20 45.48 -12.20
CA ILE A 163 -7.79 45.86 -12.13
C ILE A 163 -7.12 45.69 -13.50
N MET A 164 -7.38 44.58 -14.21
CA MET A 164 -6.80 44.34 -15.53
C MET A 164 -7.25 45.38 -16.57
N ARG A 165 -8.52 45.77 -16.54
CA ARG A 165 -9.06 46.83 -17.41
C ARG A 165 -8.41 48.18 -17.12
N LEU A 166 -8.36 48.57 -15.84
CA LEU A 166 -7.73 49.82 -15.41
C LEU A 166 -6.23 49.86 -15.74
N ALA A 167 -5.51 48.75 -15.55
CA ALA A 167 -4.10 48.65 -15.94
C ALA A 167 -3.91 48.84 -17.46
N SER A 168 -4.82 48.30 -18.27
CA SER A 168 -4.81 48.49 -19.72
C SER A 168 -5.10 49.94 -20.13
N GLU A 169 -6.04 50.59 -19.44
CA GLU A 169 -6.34 52.01 -19.64
C GLU A 169 -5.17 52.91 -19.25
N VAL A 170 -4.54 52.65 -18.09
CA VAL A 170 -3.33 53.37 -17.64
C VAL A 170 -2.20 53.22 -18.65
N ASN A 171 -1.94 52.01 -19.13
CA ASN A 171 -0.91 51.77 -20.15
C ASN A 171 -1.20 52.51 -21.45
N ARG A 172 -2.47 52.59 -21.87
CA ARG A 172 -2.88 53.36 -23.05
C ARG A 172 -2.67 54.86 -22.86
N GLU A 173 -3.05 55.40 -21.71
CA GLU A 173 -2.86 56.82 -21.40
C GLU A 173 -1.38 57.18 -21.21
N GLN A 174 -0.57 56.29 -20.64
CA GLN A 174 0.89 56.46 -20.59
C GLN A 174 1.50 56.54 -21.98
N LYS A 175 1.10 55.65 -22.90
CA LYS A 175 1.56 55.70 -24.31
C LYS A 175 1.18 57.00 -25.00
N LYS A 176 -0.06 57.47 -24.81
CA LYS A 176 -0.49 58.77 -25.35
C LYS A 176 0.28 59.94 -24.76
N THR A 177 0.54 59.91 -23.45
CA THR A 177 1.31 60.95 -22.76
C THR A 177 2.75 60.98 -23.29
N ALA A 178 3.38 59.82 -23.48
CA ALA A 178 4.69 59.72 -24.10
C ALA A 178 4.71 60.32 -25.52
N SER A 179 3.73 59.96 -26.37
CA SER A 179 3.58 60.54 -27.71
C SER A 179 3.39 62.07 -27.68
N CYS A 180 2.59 62.58 -26.73
CA CYS A 180 2.38 64.02 -26.58
C CYS A 180 3.64 64.76 -26.13
N ILE A 181 4.45 64.14 -25.25
CA ILE A 181 5.75 64.68 -24.84
C ILE A 181 6.69 64.73 -26.05
N GLU A 182 6.77 63.66 -26.84
CA GLU A 182 7.58 63.62 -28.07
C GLU A 182 7.17 64.71 -29.08
N GLU A 183 5.86 64.89 -29.31
CA GLU A 183 5.34 65.97 -30.17
C GLU A 183 5.68 67.35 -29.62
N LYS A 184 5.54 67.56 -28.31
CA LYS A 184 5.88 68.83 -27.66
C LYS A 184 7.38 69.14 -27.79
N ASP A 185 8.23 68.15 -27.60
CA ASP A 185 9.69 68.33 -27.72
C ASP A 185 10.09 68.64 -29.16
N LYS A 186 9.43 68.02 -30.14
CA LYS A 186 9.59 68.37 -31.56
C LYS A 186 9.17 69.82 -31.84
N LEU A 187 8.00 70.25 -31.35
CA LEU A 187 7.53 71.63 -31.51
C LEU A 187 8.45 72.63 -30.83
N ASN A 188 9.02 72.30 -29.67
CA ASN A 188 10.00 73.15 -29.00
C ASN A 188 11.28 73.28 -29.85
N GLN A 189 11.75 72.18 -30.44
CA GLN A 189 12.92 72.22 -31.33
C GLN A 189 12.65 73.07 -32.59
N ASP A 190 11.46 72.94 -33.19
CA ASP A 190 11.05 73.74 -34.33
C ASP A 190 10.93 75.23 -33.96
N LEU A 191 10.41 75.54 -32.76
CA LEU A 191 10.32 76.90 -32.24
C LEU A 191 11.71 77.52 -32.05
N VAL A 192 12.65 76.79 -31.43
CA VAL A 192 14.03 77.26 -31.25
C VAL A 192 14.66 77.55 -32.62
N SER A 193 14.52 76.65 -33.58
CA SER A 193 15.03 76.81 -34.94
C SER A 193 14.42 78.03 -35.65
N ALA A 194 13.12 78.26 -35.47
CA ALA A 194 12.41 79.43 -36.02
C ALA A 194 12.85 80.75 -35.36
N VAL A 195 13.13 80.75 -34.06
CA VAL A 195 13.67 81.91 -33.33
C VAL A 195 15.07 82.24 -33.84
N GLU A 196 15.95 81.25 -34.00
CA GLU A 196 17.29 81.46 -34.56
C GLU A 196 17.25 82.04 -35.98
N ALA A 197 16.35 81.53 -36.83
CA ALA A 197 16.13 82.05 -38.18
C ALA A 197 15.60 83.50 -38.16
N LYS A 198 14.66 83.80 -37.27
CA LYS A 198 14.13 85.15 -37.08
C LYS A 198 15.25 86.12 -36.66
N GLU A 199 16.06 85.75 -35.68
CA GLU A 199 17.19 86.57 -35.24
C GLU A 199 18.21 86.80 -36.35
N ALA A 200 18.42 85.82 -37.23
CA ALA A 200 19.27 85.99 -38.41
C ALA A 200 18.71 87.02 -39.38
N LEU A 201 17.41 86.97 -39.68
CA LEU A 201 16.74 87.97 -40.51
C LEU A 201 16.74 89.36 -39.87
N GLU A 202 16.55 89.47 -38.55
CA GLU A 202 16.63 90.75 -37.84
C GLU A 202 18.03 91.37 -37.94
N ARG A 203 19.09 90.56 -37.89
CA ARG A 203 20.48 91.02 -38.13
C ARG A 203 20.66 91.53 -39.55
N GLU A 204 20.10 90.86 -40.55
CA GLU A 204 20.14 91.31 -41.94
C GLU A 204 19.36 92.62 -42.15
N VAL A 205 18.18 92.75 -41.56
CA VAL A 205 17.37 93.98 -41.63
C VAL A 205 18.12 95.17 -41.05
N LYS A 206 18.78 95.01 -39.90
CA LYS A 206 19.63 96.07 -39.31
C LYS A 206 20.75 96.48 -40.27
N LEU A 207 21.43 95.50 -40.87
CA LEU A 207 22.49 95.77 -41.86
C LEU A 207 21.94 96.52 -43.09
N PHE A 208 20.77 96.15 -43.59
CA PHE A 208 20.13 96.87 -44.69
C PHE A 208 19.72 98.30 -44.31
N GLN A 209 19.22 98.52 -43.11
CA GLN A 209 18.91 99.86 -42.59
C GLN A 209 20.15 100.73 -42.48
N GLU A 210 21.26 100.20 -41.96
CA GLU A 210 22.54 100.90 -41.90
C GLU A 210 23.04 101.29 -43.30
N ARG A 211 22.96 100.36 -44.26
CA ARG A 211 23.31 100.64 -45.66
C ARG A 211 22.42 101.70 -46.29
N LEU A 212 21.12 101.67 -46.01
CA LEU A 212 20.17 102.67 -46.50
C LEU A 212 20.49 104.06 -45.94
N LEU A 213 20.74 104.16 -44.64
CA LEU A 213 21.12 105.42 -43.98
C LEU A 213 22.45 105.95 -44.52
N ALA A 214 23.43 105.08 -44.75
CA ALA A 214 24.69 105.46 -45.40
C ALA A 214 24.45 105.99 -46.82
N GLY A 215 23.63 105.31 -47.62
CA GLY A 215 23.23 105.76 -48.96
C GLY A 215 22.50 107.09 -48.96
N GLN A 216 21.59 107.31 -48.01
CA GLN A 216 20.86 108.56 -47.83
C GLN A 216 21.81 109.73 -47.53
N ARG A 217 22.77 109.55 -46.61
CA ARG A 217 23.79 110.57 -46.31
C ARG A 217 24.61 110.95 -47.54
N VAL A 218 25.00 109.97 -48.35
CA VAL A 218 25.74 110.21 -49.60
C VAL A 218 24.87 110.97 -50.61
N TRP A 219 23.60 110.62 -50.73
CA TRP A 219 22.66 111.31 -51.61
C TRP A 219 22.41 112.76 -51.18
N ASP A 220 22.21 113.00 -49.88
CA ASP A 220 22.02 114.34 -49.32
C ASP A 220 23.26 115.21 -49.56
N ALA A 221 24.47 114.67 -49.33
CA ALA A 221 25.72 115.36 -49.64
C ALA A 221 25.83 115.74 -51.13
N SER A 222 25.49 114.82 -52.04
CA SER A 222 25.50 115.10 -53.48
C SER A 222 24.47 116.16 -53.89
N LYS A 223 23.30 116.16 -53.24
CA LYS A 223 22.25 117.17 -53.46
C LYS A 223 22.70 118.55 -53.00
N GLU A 224 23.39 118.64 -51.86
CA GLU A 224 23.99 119.89 -51.37
C GLU A 224 25.05 120.41 -52.35
N GLU A 225 25.97 119.54 -52.81
CA GLU A 225 26.97 119.87 -53.83
C GLU A 225 26.32 120.42 -55.11
N LEU A 226 25.25 119.78 -55.60
CA LEU A 226 24.51 120.24 -56.78
C LEU A 226 23.85 121.60 -56.55
N SER A 227 23.33 121.85 -55.34
CA SER A 227 22.74 123.16 -54.99
C SER A 227 23.79 124.28 -54.98
N LEU A 228 25.00 123.99 -54.49
CA LEU A 228 26.13 124.92 -54.49
C LEU A 228 26.58 125.22 -55.92
N LEU A 229 26.72 124.18 -56.76
CA LEU A 229 27.02 124.34 -58.19
C LEU A 229 25.98 125.18 -58.92
N LYS A 230 24.69 125.03 -58.61
CA LYS A 230 23.61 125.82 -59.21
C LYS A 230 23.70 127.30 -58.81
N LYS A 231 24.02 127.59 -57.53
CA LYS A 231 24.23 128.97 -57.05
C LYS A 231 25.40 129.62 -57.77
N SER A 232 26.56 128.94 -57.83
CA SER A 232 27.72 129.46 -58.55
C SER A 232 27.44 129.70 -60.03
N SER A 233 26.66 128.82 -60.68
CA SER A 233 26.23 129.01 -62.08
C SER A 233 25.37 130.27 -62.24
N SER A 234 24.41 130.51 -61.35
CA SER A 234 23.56 131.71 -61.41
C SER A 234 24.32 133.01 -61.14
N GLU A 235 25.33 132.97 -60.27
CA GLU A 235 26.19 134.12 -59.97
C GLU A 235 27.05 134.46 -61.20
N LEU A 236 27.59 133.43 -61.86
CA LEU A 236 28.30 133.56 -63.13
C LEU A 236 27.39 134.17 -64.21
N GLU A 237 26.15 133.69 -64.36
CA GLU A 237 25.16 134.25 -65.31
C GLU A 237 24.84 135.71 -65.00
N LYS A 238 24.65 136.08 -63.73
CA LYS A 238 24.44 137.48 -63.32
C LYS A 238 25.64 138.36 -63.64
N SER A 239 26.85 137.87 -63.41
CA SER A 239 28.08 138.61 -63.76
C SER A 239 28.20 138.83 -65.27
N LEU A 240 27.83 137.82 -66.06
CA LEU A 240 27.82 137.89 -67.51
C LEU A 240 26.77 138.90 -68.03
N LYS A 241 25.57 138.88 -67.43
CA LYS A 241 24.49 139.85 -67.73
C LYS A 241 24.92 141.28 -67.40
N ALA A 242 25.47 141.50 -66.21
CA ALA A 242 25.97 142.80 -65.80
C ALA A 242 27.08 143.33 -66.73
N SER A 243 27.97 142.45 -67.18
CA SER A 243 28.99 142.79 -68.18
C SER A 243 28.36 143.18 -69.52
N LEU A 244 27.33 142.47 -69.99
CA LEU A 244 26.61 142.80 -71.22
C LEU A 244 25.87 144.14 -71.12
N ASP A 245 25.20 144.40 -70.00
CA ASP A 245 24.47 145.64 -69.76
C ASP A 245 25.43 146.84 -69.65
N ALA A 246 26.62 146.66 -69.09
CA ALA A 246 27.67 147.68 -69.08
C ALA A 246 28.19 148.03 -70.49
N VAL A 247 28.32 147.03 -71.37
CA VAL A 247 28.69 147.25 -72.78
C VAL A 247 27.59 148.04 -73.51
N THR A 248 26.31 147.68 -73.33
CA THR A 248 25.20 148.39 -74.00
C THR A 248 25.01 149.82 -73.47
N ALA A 249 25.21 150.06 -72.17
CA ALA A 249 25.19 151.39 -71.58
C ALA A 249 26.34 152.29 -72.10
N SER A 250 27.54 151.73 -72.27
CA SER A 250 28.67 152.47 -72.87
C SER A 250 28.40 152.82 -74.34
N GLN A 251 27.68 151.96 -75.07
CA GLN A 251 27.32 152.16 -76.47
C GLN A 251 26.25 153.25 -76.63
N SER A 252 25.26 153.32 -75.73
CA SER A 252 24.20 154.36 -75.74
C SER A 252 24.69 155.75 -75.33
N GLN A 253 25.67 155.81 -74.41
CA GLN A 253 26.35 157.07 -74.09
C GLN A 253 27.10 157.62 -75.30
N ASN A 254 27.78 156.76 -76.06
CA ASN A 254 28.49 157.15 -77.29
C ASN A 254 27.55 157.69 -78.39
N SER A 255 26.33 157.16 -78.51
CA SER A 255 25.33 157.72 -79.44
C SER A 255 24.80 159.09 -79.00
N SER A 256 24.53 159.28 -77.70
CA SER A 256 24.03 160.56 -77.18
C SER A 256 25.08 161.70 -77.25
N PHE A 257 26.36 161.35 -77.13
CA PHE A 257 27.47 162.29 -77.28
C PHE A 257 27.59 162.79 -78.72
N ARG A 258 27.41 161.91 -79.71
CA ARG A 258 27.40 162.28 -81.14
C ARG A 258 26.24 163.21 -81.50
N GLU A 259 25.09 163.04 -80.88
CA GLU A 259 23.90 163.89 -81.06
C GLU A 259 24.08 165.30 -80.48
N LYS A 260 24.75 165.43 -79.32
CA LYS A 260 25.05 166.72 -78.68
C LYS A 260 26.10 167.54 -79.44
N ILE A 261 27.07 166.89 -80.10
CA ILE A 261 28.05 167.59 -80.97
C ILE A 261 27.37 168.14 -82.24
N ALA A 262 26.36 167.46 -82.79
CA ALA A 262 25.62 167.93 -83.96
C ALA A 262 24.78 169.19 -83.70
N ALA A 263 24.33 169.41 -82.45
CA ALA A 263 23.54 170.57 -82.05
C ALA A 263 24.40 171.82 -81.73
N LEU A 264 25.65 171.65 -81.29
CA LEU A 264 26.54 172.76 -80.89
C LEU A 264 27.26 173.44 -82.07
N LEU A 265 27.27 172.83 -83.26
CA LEU A 265 27.97 173.36 -84.44
C LEU A 265 27.10 174.23 -85.39
N ARG A 266 25.88 174.64 -84.99
CA ARG A 266 24.94 175.41 -85.85
C ARG A 266 24.56 176.83 -85.36
N GLY A 267 25.32 177.47 -84.49
CA GLY A 267 25.12 178.92 -84.34
C GLY A 267 25.74 179.60 -83.14
N ARG A 268 26.95 180.15 -83.32
CA ARG A 268 27.23 181.58 -83.14
C ARG A 268 28.72 181.87 -83.20
N LEU A 269 29.10 182.67 -84.20
CA LEU A 269 30.01 183.83 -84.12
C LEU A 269 29.89 184.51 -85.48
N SER A 270 29.33 185.71 -85.58
CA SER A 270 30.06 187.01 -85.52
C SER A 270 29.14 188.00 -86.28
N ALA A 271 29.21 189.33 -86.23
CA ALA A 271 30.10 190.37 -85.70
C ALA A 271 29.17 191.59 -85.46
N THR A 272 29.44 192.65 -84.70
CA THR A 272 30.53 193.63 -84.86
C THR A 272 30.30 194.73 -83.81
N GLY A 273 31.36 195.43 -83.39
CA GLY A 273 31.25 196.82 -82.92
C GLY A 273 31.53 197.06 -81.43
N SER A 274 32.75 197.48 -81.15
CA SER A 274 33.39 197.67 -79.85
C SER A 274 33.19 199.07 -79.25
N THR A 275 32.79 199.12 -77.98
CA THR A 275 33.16 200.19 -77.03
C THR A 275 33.42 199.56 -75.66
N GLU A 276 34.51 199.94 -75.02
CA GLU A 276 35.07 199.34 -73.80
C GLU A 276 34.13 199.46 -72.58
N ASP A 277 33.29 200.52 -72.55
CA ASP A 277 32.31 200.76 -71.49
C ASP A 277 31.17 199.73 -71.44
N THR A 278 30.76 199.17 -72.59
CA THR A 278 29.74 198.10 -72.63
C THR A 278 30.29 196.72 -72.28
N ILE A 279 31.61 196.52 -72.26
CA ILE A 279 32.26 195.29 -71.78
C ILE A 279 32.36 195.31 -70.25
N LEU A 280 32.66 196.46 -69.65
CA LEU A 280 32.75 196.62 -68.19
C LEU A 280 31.40 196.52 -67.46
N GLU A 281 30.31 196.92 -68.09
CA GLU A 281 28.96 196.74 -67.54
C GLU A 281 28.48 195.28 -67.67
N LYS A 282 28.86 194.59 -68.74
CA LYS A 282 28.56 193.17 -68.98
C LYS A 282 29.35 192.21 -68.08
N ILE A 283 30.58 192.56 -67.72
CA ILE A 283 31.37 191.81 -66.72
C ILE A 283 30.73 191.95 -65.32
N ARG A 284 30.17 193.11 -64.98
CA ARG A 284 29.42 193.32 -63.72
C ARG A 284 28.10 192.53 -63.68
N GLU A 285 27.38 192.42 -64.80
CA GLU A 285 26.18 191.57 -64.91
C GLU A 285 26.50 190.07 -64.88
N MET A 286 27.62 189.62 -65.48
CA MET A 286 28.03 188.21 -65.42
C MET A 286 28.40 187.77 -64.00
N GLY A 287 29.09 188.61 -63.22
CA GLY A 287 29.44 188.28 -61.82
C GLY A 287 28.22 188.18 -60.90
N SER A 288 27.21 189.03 -61.09
CA SER A 288 25.97 188.95 -60.31
C SER A 288 25.07 187.77 -60.73
N GLN A 289 25.18 187.29 -61.96
CA GLN A 289 24.51 186.07 -62.42
C GLN A 289 25.21 184.78 -61.94
N GLU A 290 26.54 184.80 -61.79
CA GLU A 290 27.35 183.68 -61.27
C GLU A 290 27.08 183.42 -59.78
N GLU A 291 27.04 184.48 -58.95
CA GLU A 291 26.64 184.36 -57.54
C GLU A 291 25.22 183.80 -57.36
N SER A 292 24.31 184.05 -58.30
CA SER A 292 22.94 183.50 -58.24
C SER A 292 22.88 182.00 -58.56
N ARG A 293 23.78 181.51 -59.43
CA ARG A 293 23.87 180.08 -59.79
C ARG A 293 24.55 179.28 -58.68
N ASP A 294 25.60 179.83 -58.07
CA ASP A 294 26.28 179.19 -56.94
C ASP A 294 25.36 179.02 -55.72
N ARG A 295 24.46 179.98 -55.48
CA ARG A 295 23.39 179.85 -54.47
C ARG A 295 22.43 178.69 -54.78
N MET A 296 22.05 178.51 -56.05
CA MET A 296 21.15 177.42 -56.47
C MET A 296 21.84 176.05 -56.43
N VAL A 297 23.10 175.97 -56.85
CA VAL A 297 23.90 174.74 -56.75
C VAL A 297 24.08 174.36 -55.28
N SER A 298 24.43 175.31 -54.41
CA SER A 298 24.51 175.07 -52.96
C SER A 298 23.18 174.58 -52.38
N GLN A 299 22.05 175.08 -52.87
CA GLN A 299 20.72 174.63 -52.47
C GLN A 299 20.42 173.19 -52.93
N LEU A 300 20.77 172.85 -54.18
CA LEU A 300 20.60 171.48 -54.70
C LEU A 300 21.57 170.48 -54.05
N GLU A 301 22.81 170.88 -53.77
CA GLU A 301 23.79 170.08 -53.04
C GLU A 301 23.34 169.84 -51.59
N ALA A 302 22.74 170.84 -50.96
CA ALA A 302 22.11 170.68 -49.65
C ALA A 302 20.92 169.70 -49.72
N GLN A 303 20.06 169.80 -50.73
CA GLN A 303 18.95 168.85 -50.93
C GLN A 303 19.43 167.43 -51.24
N ILE A 304 20.47 167.27 -52.05
CA ILE A 304 21.08 165.97 -52.34
C ILE A 304 21.69 165.39 -51.07
N SER A 305 22.41 166.20 -50.28
CA SER A 305 22.97 165.78 -49.01
C SER A 305 21.89 165.34 -48.03
N GLU A 306 20.78 166.08 -47.96
CA GLU A 306 19.62 165.72 -47.15
C GLU A 306 18.97 164.41 -47.61
N LEU A 307 18.76 164.22 -48.91
CA LEU A 307 18.21 162.97 -49.47
C LEU A 307 19.15 161.76 -49.27
N VAL A 308 20.47 161.96 -49.40
CA VAL A 308 21.48 160.92 -49.14
C VAL A 308 21.48 160.55 -47.65
N GLU A 309 21.37 161.54 -46.76
CA GLU A 309 21.25 161.29 -45.33
C GLU A 309 19.95 160.56 -44.99
N GLN A 310 18.82 160.93 -45.60
CA GLN A 310 17.54 160.23 -45.46
C GLN A 310 17.61 158.78 -45.96
N LEU A 311 18.20 158.55 -47.13
CA LEU A 311 18.39 157.19 -47.68
C LEU A 311 19.32 156.36 -46.79
N GLY A 312 20.37 156.96 -46.22
CA GLY A 312 21.26 156.32 -45.25
C GLY A 312 20.52 155.93 -43.96
N LYS A 313 19.64 156.82 -43.45
CA LYS A 313 18.76 156.53 -42.30
C LYS A 313 17.79 155.39 -42.62
N GLU A 314 17.11 155.44 -43.76
CA GLU A 314 16.17 154.40 -44.22
C GLU A 314 16.85 153.03 -44.42
N SER A 315 18.00 152.99 -45.10
CA SER A 315 18.80 151.77 -45.26
C SER A 315 19.24 151.20 -43.90
N GLY A 316 19.66 152.06 -42.98
CA GLY A 316 19.99 151.67 -41.61
C GLY A 316 18.79 151.11 -40.83
N PHE A 317 17.60 151.66 -41.02
CA PHE A 317 16.36 151.10 -40.45
C PHE A 317 16.02 149.74 -41.06
N HIS A 318 16.14 149.58 -42.37
CA HIS A 318 15.89 148.31 -43.06
C HIS A 318 16.84 147.20 -42.61
N GLN A 319 18.14 147.48 -42.50
CA GLN A 319 19.12 146.51 -42.00
C GLN A 319 18.82 146.08 -40.54
N LYS A 320 18.42 147.03 -39.68
CA LYS A 320 18.00 146.73 -38.31
C LYS A 320 16.72 145.91 -38.27
N ALA A 321 15.76 146.16 -39.17
CA ALA A 321 14.54 145.36 -39.29
C ALA A 321 14.86 143.92 -39.76
N LEU A 322 15.72 143.76 -40.76
CA LEU A 322 16.16 142.45 -41.26
C LEU A 322 16.89 141.64 -40.18
N GLN A 323 17.82 142.25 -39.44
CA GLN A 323 18.49 141.59 -38.32
C GLN A 323 17.51 141.17 -37.22
N ARG A 324 16.47 141.97 -36.96
CA ARG A 324 15.41 141.58 -36.00
C ARG A 324 14.58 140.42 -36.53
N ALA A 325 14.25 140.40 -37.82
CA ALA A 325 13.53 139.31 -38.47
C ALA A 325 14.34 138.01 -38.41
N GLN A 326 15.61 138.03 -38.80
CA GLN A 326 16.51 136.87 -38.72
C GLN A 326 16.64 136.35 -37.28
N LYS A 327 16.81 137.24 -36.30
CA LYS A 327 16.82 136.84 -34.88
C LYS A 327 15.50 136.24 -34.41
N ALA A 328 14.37 136.68 -34.97
CA ALA A 328 13.06 136.11 -34.68
C ALA A 328 12.89 134.74 -35.35
N GLU A 329 13.35 134.57 -36.59
CA GLU A 329 13.35 133.28 -37.32
C GLU A 329 14.20 132.24 -36.60
N THR A 330 15.44 132.57 -36.21
CA THR A 330 16.29 131.63 -35.45
C THR A 330 15.65 131.23 -34.12
N LYS A 331 14.96 132.17 -33.45
CA LYS A 331 14.23 131.86 -32.21
C LYS A 331 13.04 130.95 -32.49
N LEU A 332 12.28 131.21 -33.55
CA LEU A 332 11.15 130.39 -33.96
C LEU A 332 11.60 128.96 -34.28
N GLU A 333 12.70 128.79 -35.02
CA GLU A 333 13.26 127.48 -35.34
C GLU A 333 13.69 126.72 -34.07
N THR A 334 14.35 127.39 -33.13
CA THR A 334 14.72 126.76 -31.84
C THR A 334 13.48 126.36 -31.02
N LEU A 335 12.45 127.21 -30.97
CA LEU A 335 11.20 126.92 -30.26
C LEU A 335 10.43 125.78 -30.93
N GLN A 336 10.43 125.71 -32.27
CA GLN A 336 9.81 124.63 -33.02
C GLN A 336 10.54 123.30 -32.81
N GLY A 337 11.88 123.31 -32.77
CA GLY A 337 12.68 122.14 -32.39
C GLY A 337 12.38 121.66 -30.96
N GLN A 338 12.22 122.57 -30.01
CA GLN A 338 11.83 122.22 -28.63
C GLN A 338 10.41 121.66 -28.55
N LEU A 339 9.46 122.27 -29.28
CA LEU A 339 8.08 121.81 -29.31
C LEU A 339 7.98 120.38 -29.87
N THR A 340 8.60 120.12 -31.01
CA THR A 340 8.60 118.79 -31.63
C THR A 340 9.27 117.73 -30.75
N HIS A 341 10.33 118.08 -30.02
CA HIS A 341 10.95 117.19 -29.05
C HIS A 341 10.01 116.86 -27.88
N LEU A 342 9.35 117.87 -27.29
CA LEU A 342 8.38 117.67 -26.21
C LEU A 342 7.15 116.89 -26.66
N GLU A 343 6.67 117.11 -27.88
CA GLU A 343 5.59 116.31 -28.49
C GLU A 343 6.00 114.85 -28.64
N ALA A 344 7.24 114.58 -29.09
CA ALA A 344 7.76 113.22 -29.18
C ALA A 344 7.92 112.55 -27.81
N GLU A 345 8.40 113.28 -26.80
CA GLU A 345 8.48 112.77 -25.41
C GLU A 345 7.09 112.45 -24.86
N LEU A 346 6.09 113.31 -25.08
CA LEU A 346 4.72 113.08 -24.65
C LEU A 346 4.14 111.80 -25.27
N VAL A 347 4.29 111.64 -26.59
CA VAL A 347 3.83 110.44 -27.32
C VAL A 347 4.55 109.19 -26.79
N SER A 348 5.86 109.26 -26.56
CA SER A 348 6.60 108.13 -25.99
C SER A 348 6.12 107.77 -24.57
N GLY A 349 5.78 108.79 -23.77
CA GLY A 349 5.19 108.63 -22.44
C GLY A 349 3.81 107.98 -22.48
N ASP A 350 2.95 108.35 -23.45
CA ASP A 350 1.65 107.72 -23.66
C ASP A 350 1.77 106.24 -23.98
N VAL A 351 2.65 105.88 -24.94
CA VAL A 351 2.90 104.48 -25.31
C VAL A 351 3.40 103.68 -24.10
N LEU A 352 4.31 104.24 -23.29
CA LEU A 352 4.78 103.59 -22.08
C LEU A 352 3.66 103.38 -21.04
N ARG A 353 2.78 104.37 -20.85
CA ARG A 353 1.62 104.24 -19.96
C ARG A 353 0.65 103.16 -20.44
N ASP A 354 0.38 103.10 -21.73
CA ASP A 354 -0.50 102.08 -22.31
C ASP A 354 0.07 100.68 -22.15
N ASN A 355 1.38 100.52 -22.38
CA ASN A 355 2.08 99.26 -22.15
C ASN A 355 2.01 98.83 -20.66
N LEU A 356 2.24 99.75 -19.73
CA LEU A 356 2.13 99.47 -18.29
C LEU A 356 0.69 99.12 -17.89
N ASN A 357 -0.31 99.81 -18.46
CA ASN A 357 -1.71 99.50 -18.24
C ASN A 357 -2.09 98.12 -18.80
N PHE A 358 -1.60 97.75 -19.98
CA PHE A 358 -1.80 96.44 -20.57
C PHE A 358 -1.22 95.32 -19.70
N GLU A 359 0.03 95.47 -19.25
CA GLU A 359 0.64 94.50 -18.33
C GLU A 359 -0.12 94.44 -17.01
N LYS A 360 -0.53 95.58 -16.42
CA LYS A 360 -1.38 95.61 -15.21
C LYS A 360 -2.67 94.82 -15.40
N GLN A 361 -3.36 94.97 -16.53
CA GLN A 361 -4.58 94.21 -16.82
C GLN A 361 -4.30 92.71 -16.96
N LYS A 362 -3.17 92.32 -17.56
CA LYS A 362 -2.75 90.93 -17.66
C LYS A 362 -2.47 90.31 -16.29
N TYR A 363 -1.78 91.03 -15.41
CA TYR A 363 -1.54 90.61 -14.02
C TYR A 363 -2.84 90.49 -13.23
N LEU A 364 -3.76 91.45 -13.35
CA LEU A 364 -5.08 91.37 -12.69
C LEU A 364 -5.87 90.15 -13.14
N LYS A 365 -5.94 89.89 -14.46
CA LYS A 365 -6.61 88.69 -15.00
C LYS A 365 -5.97 87.39 -14.50
N PHE A 366 -4.64 87.35 -14.36
CA PHE A 366 -3.95 86.20 -13.78
C PHE A 366 -4.30 86.01 -12.30
N LEU A 367 -4.30 87.11 -11.53
CA LEU A 367 -4.62 87.09 -10.11
C LEU A 367 -6.07 86.66 -9.86
N ASP A 368 -7.03 87.16 -10.66
CA ASP A 368 -8.43 86.74 -10.57
C ASP A 368 -8.60 85.24 -10.85
N ARG A 369 -7.92 84.71 -11.89
CA ARG A 369 -7.90 83.26 -12.16
C ARG A 369 -7.30 82.46 -11.01
N LEU A 370 -6.25 82.97 -10.38
CA LEU A 370 -5.61 82.31 -9.25
C LEU A 370 -6.54 82.28 -8.03
N LEU A 371 -7.19 83.40 -7.73
CA LEU A 371 -8.19 83.50 -6.68
C LEU A 371 -9.34 82.51 -6.92
N GLU A 372 -9.78 82.34 -8.16
CA GLU A 372 -10.82 81.38 -8.54
C GLU A 372 -10.41 79.95 -8.26
N LYS A 373 -9.21 79.57 -8.72
CA LYS A 373 -8.68 78.22 -8.44
C LYS A 373 -8.48 77.95 -6.96
N MET A 374 -8.20 78.98 -6.17
CA MET A 374 -8.05 78.89 -4.72
C MET A 374 -9.38 79.03 -3.96
N LYS A 375 -10.49 79.27 -4.66
CA LYS A 375 -11.84 79.52 -4.13
C LYS A 375 -11.90 80.72 -3.19
N LEU A 376 -11.23 81.80 -3.57
CA LEU A 376 -11.13 83.06 -2.83
C LEU A 376 -11.91 84.20 -3.49
N ASP A 377 -12.66 83.95 -4.58
CA ASP A 377 -13.33 84.99 -5.38
C ASP A 377 -14.23 85.91 -4.57
N GLN A 378 -15.03 85.31 -3.69
CA GLN A 378 -15.98 86.05 -2.85
C GLN A 378 -15.25 86.98 -1.87
N MET A 379 -14.12 86.52 -1.31
CA MET A 379 -13.29 87.31 -0.40
C MET A 379 -12.50 88.38 -1.16
N ALA A 380 -12.02 88.08 -2.36
CA ALA A 380 -11.28 89.01 -3.19
C ALA A 380 -12.12 90.15 -3.77
N ALA A 381 -13.43 89.93 -3.95
CA ALA A 381 -14.37 90.97 -4.40
C ALA A 381 -14.43 92.17 -3.44
N GLU A 382 -14.21 91.94 -2.15
CA GLU A 382 -14.26 92.95 -1.09
C GLU A 382 -12.88 93.54 -0.75
N LEU A 383 -11.80 92.97 -1.29
CA LEU A 383 -10.42 93.33 -0.98
C LEU A 383 -9.79 94.19 -2.08
N GLY A 384 -9.06 95.23 -1.65
CA GLY A 384 -8.16 96.01 -2.51
C GLY A 384 -7.05 95.15 -3.10
N PHE A 385 -6.49 95.59 -4.24
CA PHE A 385 -5.47 94.84 -4.99
C PHE A 385 -4.30 94.35 -4.12
N ASP A 386 -3.80 95.20 -3.23
CA ASP A 386 -2.65 94.88 -2.37
C ASP A 386 -2.94 93.70 -1.42
N MET A 387 -4.15 93.63 -0.87
CA MET A 387 -4.55 92.58 0.07
C MET A 387 -4.86 91.24 -0.60
N ARG A 388 -5.21 91.25 -1.91
CA ARG A 388 -5.50 90.01 -2.65
C ARG A 388 -4.29 89.08 -2.70
N LEU A 389 -3.08 89.64 -2.80
CA LEU A 389 -1.84 88.88 -2.78
C LEU A 389 -1.59 88.24 -1.41
N ASP A 390 -1.80 88.99 -0.32
CA ASP A 390 -1.62 88.47 1.04
C ASP A 390 -2.60 87.33 1.36
N VAL A 391 -3.84 87.42 0.88
CA VAL A 391 -4.84 86.35 1.04
C VAL A 391 -4.46 85.10 0.24
N VAL A 392 -3.95 85.26 -0.99
CA VAL A 392 -3.42 84.14 -1.79
C VAL A 392 -2.25 83.46 -1.07
N LEU A 393 -1.32 84.23 -0.50
CA LEU A 393 -0.19 83.69 0.26
C LEU A 393 -0.67 82.92 1.50
N ALA A 394 -1.55 83.53 2.32
CA ALA A 394 -2.10 82.89 3.51
C ALA A 394 -2.85 81.59 3.18
N ARG A 395 -3.62 81.58 2.09
CA ARG A 395 -4.32 80.38 1.61
C ARG A 395 -3.35 79.30 1.14
N THR A 396 -2.27 79.68 0.46
CA THR A 396 -1.23 78.74 0.01
C THR A 396 -0.54 78.08 1.21
N GLU A 397 -0.16 78.86 2.21
CA GLU A 397 0.42 78.33 3.46
C GLU A 397 -0.56 77.38 4.18
N GLN A 398 -1.84 77.73 4.21
CA GLN A 398 -2.87 76.86 4.78
C GLN A 398 -2.94 75.51 4.04
N LEU A 399 -2.98 75.53 2.71
CA LEU A 399 -3.03 74.32 1.90
C LEU A 399 -1.80 73.43 2.12
N ILE A 400 -0.60 74.04 2.19
CA ILE A 400 0.65 73.32 2.49
C ILE A 400 0.57 72.63 3.86
N ARG A 401 0.06 73.31 4.90
CA ARG A 401 -0.09 72.73 6.24
C ARG A 401 -1.08 71.55 6.24
N LEU A 402 -2.20 71.69 5.54
CA LEU A 402 -3.21 70.62 5.42
C LEU A 402 -2.63 69.39 4.73
N GLU A 403 -1.90 69.59 3.63
CA GLU A 403 -1.25 68.49 2.89
C GLU A 403 -0.16 67.82 3.74
N SER A 404 0.69 68.59 4.42
CA SER A 404 1.69 68.05 5.35
C SER A 404 1.06 67.19 6.45
N ASN A 405 -0.05 67.65 7.05
CA ASN A 405 -0.75 66.89 8.08
C ASN A 405 -1.33 65.58 7.52
N ALA A 406 -1.96 65.61 6.34
CA ALA A 406 -2.48 64.42 5.68
C ALA A 406 -1.36 63.41 5.34
N VAL A 407 -0.19 63.89 4.91
CA VAL A 407 0.99 63.04 4.67
C VAL A 407 1.48 62.38 5.96
N ILE A 408 1.54 63.12 7.07
CA ILE A 408 1.95 62.58 8.38
C ILE A 408 0.95 61.53 8.87
N GLU A 409 -0.35 61.78 8.73
CA GLU A 409 -1.41 60.84 9.11
C GLU A 409 -1.32 59.55 8.27
N ASN A 410 -1.20 59.69 6.93
CA ASN A 410 -1.03 58.56 6.02
C ASN A 410 0.24 57.75 6.34
N LYS A 411 1.35 58.42 6.66
CA LYS A 411 2.59 57.75 7.08
C LYS A 411 2.39 56.96 8.37
N THR A 412 1.62 57.50 9.32
CA THR A 412 1.29 56.83 10.58
C THR A 412 0.40 55.61 10.36
N ILE A 413 -0.64 55.74 9.53
CA ILE A 413 -1.52 54.64 9.15
C ILE A 413 -0.72 53.54 8.42
N ALA A 414 0.12 53.90 7.46
CA ALA A 414 0.96 52.96 6.73
C ALA A 414 1.90 52.19 7.68
N HIS A 415 2.54 52.88 8.62
CA HIS A 415 3.41 52.22 9.60
C HIS A 415 2.63 51.27 10.53
N ASN A 416 1.42 51.66 10.96
CA ASN A 416 0.55 50.81 11.75
C ASN A 416 0.09 49.56 10.97
N LEU A 417 -0.26 49.71 9.69
CA LEU A 417 -0.61 48.60 8.80
C LEU A 417 0.59 47.68 8.58
N GLN A 418 1.78 48.23 8.36
CA GLN A 418 3.03 47.46 8.22
C GLN A 418 3.32 46.64 9.48
N ARG A 419 3.12 47.22 10.68
CA ARG A 419 3.26 46.51 11.95
C ARG A 419 2.24 45.38 12.08
N LYS A 420 0.96 45.64 11.80
CA LYS A 420 -0.10 44.61 11.80
C LYS A 420 0.23 43.47 10.82
N LEU A 421 0.71 43.79 9.63
CA LEU A 421 1.10 42.81 8.62
C LEU A 421 2.28 41.95 9.10
N LYS A 422 3.30 42.55 9.73
CA LYS A 422 4.42 41.81 10.33
C LYS A 422 3.94 40.84 11.40
N THR A 423 3.08 41.28 12.32
CA THR A 423 2.52 40.42 13.38
C THR A 423 1.68 39.29 12.80
N GLN A 424 0.85 39.54 11.78
CA GLN A 424 0.06 38.49 11.13
C GLN A 424 0.94 37.47 10.41
N LYS A 425 2.03 37.93 9.77
CA LYS A 425 3.01 37.06 9.11
C LYS A 425 3.71 36.14 10.11
N GLU A 426 4.20 36.67 11.23
CA GLU A 426 4.81 35.87 12.31
C GLU A 426 3.81 34.84 12.89
N ARG A 427 2.54 35.23 13.02
CA ARG A 427 1.47 34.33 13.49
C ARG A 427 1.19 33.20 12.51
N LEU A 428 1.24 33.49 11.21
CA LEU A 428 1.07 32.49 10.16
C LEU A 428 2.24 31.52 10.14
N GLU A 429 3.48 32.02 10.14
CA GLU A 429 4.70 31.21 10.19
C GLU A 429 4.71 30.28 11.42
N SER A 430 4.27 30.78 12.58
CA SER A 430 4.12 29.97 13.80
C SER A 430 3.09 28.83 13.63
N LYS A 431 1.95 29.10 12.99
CA LYS A 431 0.94 28.08 12.69
C LYS A 431 1.42 27.08 11.64
N GLU A 432 2.14 27.53 10.62
CA GLU A 432 2.75 26.65 9.61
C GLU A 432 3.78 25.70 10.25
N LEU A 433 4.61 26.20 11.16
CA LEU A 433 5.52 25.37 11.95
C LEU A 433 4.74 24.32 12.77
N HIS A 434 3.68 24.73 13.47
CA HIS A 434 2.86 23.79 14.23
C HIS A 434 2.22 22.71 13.35
N MET A 435 1.68 23.10 12.18
CA MET A 435 1.14 22.15 11.20
C MET A 435 2.20 21.20 10.67
N SER A 436 3.43 21.67 10.44
CA SER A 436 4.54 20.80 10.01
C SER A 436 4.90 19.77 11.08
N LEU A 437 4.93 20.17 12.35
CA LEU A 437 5.19 19.28 13.49
C LEU A 437 4.08 18.23 13.67
N LEU A 438 2.81 18.64 13.52
CA LEU A 438 1.67 17.71 13.57
C LEU A 438 1.73 16.70 12.43
N ARG A 439 2.03 17.13 11.20
CA ARG A 439 2.22 16.21 10.05
C ARG A 439 3.35 15.23 10.31
N GLN A 440 4.48 15.69 10.86
CA GLN A 440 5.59 14.81 11.23
C GLN A 440 5.18 13.81 12.31
N LYS A 441 4.40 14.23 13.32
CA LYS A 441 3.92 13.33 14.36
C LYS A 441 2.94 12.29 13.83
N ILE A 442 2.06 12.67 12.90
CA ILE A 442 1.15 11.73 12.22
C ILE A 442 1.96 10.69 11.44
N ALA A 443 2.95 11.11 10.66
CA ALA A 443 3.81 10.18 9.91
C ALA A 443 4.52 9.18 10.85
N GLN A 444 5.07 9.65 11.98
CA GLN A 444 5.67 8.77 13.00
C GLN A 444 4.67 7.76 13.57
N LEU A 445 3.44 8.20 13.89
CA LEU A 445 2.39 7.32 14.40
C LEU A 445 1.94 6.30 13.36
N GLU A 446 1.91 6.67 12.09
CA GLU A 446 1.62 5.76 10.98
C GLU A 446 2.73 4.70 10.80
N GLU A 447 4.00 5.10 10.88
CA GLU A 447 5.15 4.18 10.87
C GLU A 447 5.11 3.21 12.06
N GLU A 448 4.86 3.71 13.28
CA GLU A 448 4.69 2.87 14.47
C GLU A 448 3.53 1.88 14.30
N ARG A 449 2.40 2.33 13.74
CA ARG A 449 1.25 1.47 13.47
C ARG A 449 1.61 0.37 12.48
N GLN A 450 2.28 0.71 11.37
CA GLN A 450 2.73 -0.26 10.37
C GLN A 450 3.69 -1.29 10.97
N ALA A 451 4.64 -0.86 11.79
CA ALA A 451 5.56 -1.75 12.50
C ALA A 451 4.81 -2.70 13.43
N ARG A 452 3.83 -2.22 14.20
CA ARG A 452 2.97 -3.08 15.06
C ARG A 452 2.18 -4.09 14.23
N THR A 453 1.60 -3.68 13.09
CA THR A 453 0.89 -4.60 12.20
C THR A 453 1.81 -5.67 11.65
N ALA A 454 3.04 -5.31 11.24
CA ALA A 454 4.04 -6.28 10.78
C ALA A 454 4.40 -7.31 11.87
N LEU A 455 4.59 -6.87 13.12
CA LEU A 455 4.85 -7.77 14.26
C LEU A 455 3.68 -8.72 14.53
N VAL A 456 2.43 -8.27 14.39
CA VAL A 456 1.25 -9.14 14.53
C VAL A 456 1.24 -10.23 13.45
N VAL A 457 1.51 -9.85 12.19
CA VAL A 457 1.61 -10.81 11.08
C VAL A 457 2.72 -11.82 11.30
N GLU A 458 3.90 -11.38 11.74
CA GLU A 458 5.01 -12.28 12.07
C GLU A 458 4.63 -13.24 13.21
N ARG A 459 4.00 -12.73 14.27
CA ARG A 459 3.50 -13.54 15.38
C ARG A 459 2.50 -14.60 14.91
N ASP A 460 1.54 -14.23 14.05
CA ASP A 460 0.56 -15.18 13.52
C ASP A 460 1.21 -16.24 12.64
N SER A 461 2.22 -15.86 11.85
CA SER A 461 3.02 -16.81 11.08
C SER A 461 3.77 -17.79 12.01
N ALA A 462 4.35 -17.30 13.11
CA ALA A 462 5.03 -18.11 14.12
C ALA A 462 4.04 -19.04 14.84
N HIS A 463 2.84 -18.57 15.18
CA HIS A 463 1.80 -19.43 15.74
C HIS A 463 1.38 -20.53 14.77
N LEU A 464 1.29 -20.23 13.47
CA LEU A 464 0.96 -21.22 12.44
C LEU A 464 2.05 -22.30 12.34
N THR A 465 3.33 -21.91 12.37
CA THR A 465 4.44 -22.86 12.36
C THR A 465 4.47 -23.72 13.62
N ILE A 466 4.21 -23.15 14.80
CA ILE A 466 4.07 -23.89 16.07
C ILE A 466 2.94 -24.92 15.97
N ARG A 467 1.75 -24.54 15.48
CA ARG A 467 0.64 -25.49 15.28
C ARG A 467 1.00 -26.63 14.33
N ASN A 468 1.73 -26.33 13.25
CA ASN A 468 2.18 -27.35 12.30
C ASN A 468 3.20 -28.31 12.93
N LEU A 469 4.11 -27.79 13.75
CA LEU A 469 5.06 -28.60 14.52
C LEU A 469 4.35 -29.45 15.57
N GLN A 470 3.37 -28.91 16.31
CA GLN A 470 2.53 -29.67 17.22
C GLN A 470 1.83 -30.84 16.52
N LYS A 471 1.21 -30.61 15.35
CA LYS A 471 0.62 -31.70 14.54
C LYS A 471 1.63 -32.74 14.06
N LYS A 472 2.90 -32.38 13.86
CA LYS A 472 3.98 -33.35 13.56
C LYS A 472 4.36 -34.15 14.81
N VAL A 473 4.50 -33.48 15.96
CA VAL A 473 4.79 -34.12 17.24
C VAL A 473 3.68 -35.12 17.61
N GLU A 474 2.41 -34.74 17.49
CA GLU A 474 1.27 -35.63 17.73
C GLU A 474 1.30 -36.87 16.83
N ARG A 475 1.63 -36.70 15.54
CA ARG A 475 1.79 -37.82 14.60
C ARG A 475 2.94 -38.73 15.01
N MET A 476 4.11 -38.18 15.30
CA MET A 476 5.26 -38.97 15.76
C MET A 476 4.97 -39.66 17.11
N GLN A 477 4.20 -39.04 18.01
CA GLN A 477 3.76 -39.68 19.25
C GLN A 477 2.82 -40.86 19.01
N LYS A 478 1.89 -40.76 18.05
CA LYS A 478 1.03 -41.89 17.65
C LYS A 478 1.84 -43.03 17.02
N GLU A 479 2.79 -42.71 16.14
CA GLU A 479 3.69 -43.71 15.56
C GLU A 479 4.57 -44.37 16.64
N LEU A 480 5.04 -43.58 17.61
CA LEU A 480 5.81 -44.10 18.74
C LEU A 480 4.95 -45.02 19.62
N SER A 481 3.69 -44.69 19.88
CA SER A 481 2.79 -45.56 20.65
C SER A 481 2.52 -46.86 19.91
N THR A 482 2.21 -46.82 18.61
CA THR A 482 2.00 -48.04 17.83
C THR A 482 3.26 -48.91 17.78
N CYS A 483 4.44 -48.30 17.63
CA CYS A 483 5.71 -49.05 17.72
C CYS A 483 5.92 -49.67 19.11
N ARG A 484 5.55 -48.97 20.20
CA ARG A 484 5.59 -49.55 21.56
C ARG A 484 4.65 -50.73 21.70
N ASP A 485 3.42 -50.61 21.19
CA ASP A 485 2.42 -51.68 21.22
C ASP A 485 2.88 -52.91 20.41
N LEU A 486 3.48 -52.69 19.24
CA LEU A 486 4.09 -53.78 18.46
C LEU A 486 5.26 -54.42 19.20
N ASN A 487 6.07 -53.64 19.91
CA ASN A 487 7.20 -54.16 20.68
C ASN A 487 6.73 -54.96 21.90
N THR A 488 5.67 -54.52 22.60
CA THR A 488 5.07 -55.30 23.69
C THR A 488 4.44 -56.58 23.15
N GLU A 489 3.76 -56.55 22.00
CA GLU A 489 3.24 -57.74 21.33
C GLU A 489 4.37 -58.71 20.93
N LEU A 490 5.46 -58.22 20.35
CA LEU A 490 6.62 -59.03 20.00
C LEU A 490 7.29 -59.63 21.25
N LYS A 491 7.38 -58.88 22.35
CA LYS A 491 7.87 -59.41 23.64
C LYS A 491 6.95 -60.51 24.18
N ALA A 492 5.64 -60.36 24.05
CA ALA A 492 4.67 -61.39 24.43
C ALA A 492 4.85 -62.65 23.57
N LYS A 493 4.91 -62.51 22.24
CA LYS A 493 5.20 -63.63 21.32
C LYS A 493 6.54 -64.30 21.62
N LEU A 494 7.55 -63.53 21.99
CA LEU A 494 8.85 -64.07 22.40
C LEU A 494 8.76 -64.85 23.72
N ALA A 495 7.98 -64.36 24.69
CA ALA A 495 7.71 -65.08 25.93
C ALA A 495 6.97 -66.40 25.67
N ASP A 496 5.93 -66.38 24.82
CA ASP A 496 5.21 -67.59 24.40
C ASP A 496 6.14 -68.59 23.70
N THR A 497 7.03 -68.10 22.83
CA THR A 497 8.04 -68.91 22.15
C THR A 497 9.03 -69.53 23.15
N ASN A 498 9.44 -68.76 24.16
CA ASN A 498 10.29 -69.27 25.23
C ASN A 498 9.57 -70.32 26.08
N GLU A 499 8.28 -70.14 26.38
CA GLU A 499 7.47 -71.14 27.08
C GLU A 499 7.33 -72.42 26.27
N LEU A 500 7.07 -72.30 24.96
CA LEU A 500 7.07 -73.43 24.03
C LEU A 500 8.42 -74.13 24.01
N LYS A 501 9.53 -73.37 23.97
CA LYS A 501 10.89 -73.93 24.02
C LYS A 501 11.15 -74.67 25.33
N ILE A 502 10.70 -74.15 26.48
CA ILE A 502 10.79 -74.82 27.77
C ILE A 502 9.99 -76.14 27.71
N LYS A 503 8.74 -76.11 27.25
CA LYS A 503 7.91 -77.31 27.05
C LYS A 503 8.58 -78.33 26.13
N THR A 504 9.19 -77.89 25.03
CA THR A 504 9.95 -78.77 24.12
C THR A 504 11.17 -79.38 24.82
N LEU A 505 11.90 -78.61 25.64
CA LEU A 505 13.02 -79.13 26.43
C LEU A 505 12.57 -80.13 27.49
N GLU A 506 11.45 -79.88 28.17
CA GLU A 506 10.84 -80.81 29.12
C GLU A 506 10.39 -82.11 28.44
N GLN A 507 9.72 -82.01 27.29
CA GLN A 507 9.39 -83.17 26.45
C GLN A 507 10.64 -83.94 26.02
N THR A 508 11.69 -83.24 25.59
CA THR A 508 12.96 -83.86 25.19
C THR A 508 13.58 -84.60 26.36
N LYS A 509 13.57 -84.02 27.56
CA LYS A 509 14.06 -84.67 28.79
C LYS A 509 13.22 -85.90 29.15
N ALA A 510 11.90 -85.83 29.03
CA ALA A 510 11.01 -86.97 29.24
C ALA A 510 11.28 -88.10 28.23
N ILE A 511 11.50 -87.76 26.96
CA ILE A 511 11.91 -88.72 25.92
C ILE A 511 13.27 -89.34 26.27
N GLU A 512 14.22 -88.55 26.76
CA GLU A 512 15.54 -89.03 27.16
C GLU A 512 15.45 -89.99 28.37
N ASP A 513 14.61 -89.69 29.36
CA ASP A 513 14.35 -90.56 30.50
C ASP A 513 13.61 -91.85 30.09
N LEU A 514 12.66 -91.76 29.14
CA LEU A 514 12.02 -92.92 28.51
C LEU A 514 13.04 -93.73 27.69
N ASN A 515 13.99 -93.10 27.01
CA ASN A 515 15.06 -93.80 26.30
C ASN A 515 16.00 -94.51 27.28
N LYS A 516 16.36 -93.88 28.41
CA LYS A 516 17.15 -94.53 29.47
C LYS A 516 16.41 -95.72 30.09
N SER A 517 15.10 -95.60 30.32
CA SER A 517 14.29 -96.70 30.87
C SER A 517 14.12 -97.82 29.84
N ARG A 518 13.91 -97.48 28.56
CA ARG A 518 13.95 -98.41 27.43
C ARG A 518 15.29 -99.12 27.34
N GLU A 519 16.42 -98.43 27.45
CA GLU A 519 17.75 -99.04 27.41
C GLU A 519 17.97 -99.98 28.60
N LYS A 520 17.46 -99.64 29.80
CA LYS A 520 17.45 -100.55 30.95
C LYS A 520 16.57 -101.78 30.69
N LEU A 521 15.39 -101.59 30.10
CA LEU A 521 14.51 -102.68 29.67
C LEU A 521 15.18 -103.57 28.64
N GLU A 522 15.88 -102.99 27.66
CA GLU A 522 16.65 -103.73 26.65
C GLU A 522 17.78 -104.52 27.32
N LYS A 523 18.52 -103.93 28.27
CA LYS A 523 19.53 -104.66 29.07
C LYS A 523 18.92 -105.78 29.91
N MET A 524 17.73 -105.59 30.46
CA MET A 524 17.01 -106.66 31.17
C MET A 524 16.53 -107.74 30.20
N LYS A 525 16.05 -107.37 29.02
CA LYS A 525 15.67 -108.28 27.93
C LYS A 525 16.88 -109.07 27.45
N GLU A 526 18.02 -108.44 27.17
CA GLU A 526 19.27 -109.11 26.81
C GLU A 526 19.75 -110.07 27.92
N LYS A 527 19.63 -109.68 29.19
CA LYS A 527 19.93 -110.59 30.32
C LYS A 527 18.95 -111.76 30.38
N ALA A 528 17.67 -111.52 30.13
CA ALA A 528 16.65 -112.55 30.07
C ALA A 528 16.86 -113.47 28.84
N GLU A 529 17.22 -112.93 27.68
CA GLU A 529 17.60 -113.68 26.48
C GLU A 529 18.88 -114.49 26.71
N LYS A 530 19.90 -113.95 27.39
CA LYS A 530 21.10 -114.70 27.77
C LYS A 530 20.76 -115.86 28.73
N LYS A 531 19.88 -115.63 29.71
CA LYS A 531 19.37 -116.69 30.59
C LYS A 531 18.51 -117.71 29.85
N LEU A 532 17.67 -117.25 28.91
CA LEU A 532 16.86 -118.13 28.07
C LEU A 532 17.77 -118.97 27.17
N MET A 533 18.80 -118.37 26.59
CA MET A 533 19.80 -119.05 25.77
C MET A 533 20.64 -120.02 26.61
N SER A 534 21.00 -119.69 27.85
CA SER A 534 21.70 -120.62 28.74
C SER A 534 20.82 -121.80 29.14
N VAL A 535 19.55 -121.55 29.52
CA VAL A 535 18.56 -122.61 29.78
C VAL A 535 18.28 -123.43 28.53
N LYS A 536 18.26 -122.80 27.34
CA LYS A 536 18.11 -123.51 26.08
C LYS A 536 19.33 -124.38 25.76
N SER A 537 20.56 -123.89 25.97
CA SER A 537 21.76 -124.72 25.82
C SER A 537 21.84 -125.84 26.85
N GLU A 538 21.41 -125.61 28.09
CA GLU A 538 21.28 -126.65 29.11
C GLU A 538 20.25 -127.69 28.67
N LEU A 539 19.09 -127.26 28.16
CA LEU A 539 18.07 -128.14 27.62
C LEU A 539 18.61 -128.95 26.43
N ASP A 540 19.30 -128.31 25.47
CA ASP A 540 19.92 -128.98 24.33
C ASP A 540 20.99 -130.00 24.78
N THR A 541 21.78 -129.71 25.82
CA THR A 541 22.74 -130.68 26.39
C THR A 541 22.04 -131.84 27.08
N THR A 542 20.96 -131.60 27.84
CA THR A 542 20.16 -132.68 28.45
C THR A 542 19.42 -133.50 27.40
N GLU A 543 18.96 -132.88 26.31
CA GLU A 543 18.35 -133.58 25.17
C GLU A 543 19.40 -134.42 24.42
N HIS A 544 20.61 -133.92 24.25
CA HIS A 544 21.71 -134.66 23.63
C HIS A 544 22.16 -135.84 24.49
N GLU A 545 22.35 -135.66 25.81
CA GLU A 545 22.63 -136.76 26.75
C GLU A 545 21.50 -137.79 26.79
N ALA A 546 20.23 -137.34 26.75
CA ALA A 546 19.09 -138.25 26.68
C ALA A 546 19.05 -139.04 25.36
N LYS A 547 19.38 -138.41 24.22
CA LYS A 547 19.49 -139.09 22.92
C LYS A 547 20.64 -140.08 22.90
N GLU A 548 21.80 -139.74 23.43
CA GLU A 548 22.97 -140.62 23.47
C GLU A 548 22.75 -141.81 24.42
N ASN A 549 22.11 -141.61 25.57
CA ASN A 549 21.69 -142.68 26.47
C ASN A 549 20.65 -143.61 25.80
N LYS A 550 19.72 -143.06 25.00
CA LYS A 550 18.75 -143.85 24.23
C LYS A 550 19.43 -144.68 23.13
N GLU A 551 20.45 -144.13 22.48
CA GLU A 551 21.22 -144.84 21.44
C GLU A 551 22.13 -145.93 22.06
N ARG A 552 22.76 -145.66 23.22
CA ARG A 552 23.47 -146.66 24.02
C ARG A 552 22.56 -147.82 24.43
N ALA A 553 21.33 -147.54 24.88
CA ALA A 553 20.36 -148.56 25.21
C ALA A 553 19.92 -149.38 23.98
N ARG A 554 19.76 -148.76 22.82
CA ARG A 554 19.50 -149.46 21.55
C ARG A 554 20.63 -150.41 21.16
N ASN A 555 21.87 -149.93 21.17
CA ASN A 555 23.04 -150.74 20.82
C ASN A 555 23.20 -151.93 21.79
N MET A 556 22.92 -151.72 23.08
CA MET A 556 22.92 -152.80 24.08
C MET A 556 21.85 -153.86 23.78
N ILE A 557 20.64 -153.44 23.40
CA ILE A 557 19.55 -154.36 23.02
C ILE A 557 19.91 -155.13 21.74
N GLU A 558 20.56 -154.50 20.76
CA GLU A 558 20.97 -155.17 19.52
C GLU A 558 22.03 -156.25 19.78
N VAL A 559 23.02 -155.97 20.64
CA VAL A 559 24.02 -156.97 21.09
C VAL A 559 23.33 -158.13 21.80
N VAL A 560 22.48 -157.87 22.80
CA VAL A 560 21.75 -158.91 23.54
C VAL A 560 20.83 -159.74 22.63
N THR A 561 20.22 -159.12 21.61
CA THR A 561 19.36 -159.82 20.66
C THR A 561 20.17 -160.71 19.71
N SER A 562 21.38 -160.29 19.32
CA SER A 562 22.30 -161.09 18.51
C SER A 562 22.88 -162.28 19.28
N GLU A 563 23.23 -162.08 20.56
CA GLU A 563 23.70 -163.13 21.47
C GLU A 563 22.60 -164.16 21.77
N MET A 564 21.36 -163.70 21.97
CA MET A 564 20.19 -164.56 22.17
C MET A 564 19.91 -165.45 20.94
N LYS A 565 20.12 -164.94 19.72
CA LYS A 565 20.00 -165.74 18.49
C LYS A 565 21.09 -166.82 18.40
N THR A 566 22.33 -166.50 18.79
CA THR A 566 23.43 -167.48 18.81
C THR A 566 23.24 -168.55 19.88
N LEU A 567 22.80 -168.17 21.09
CA LEU A 567 22.52 -169.12 22.18
C LEU A 567 21.37 -170.07 21.86
N LYS A 568 20.31 -169.57 21.19
CA LYS A 568 19.19 -170.40 20.74
C LYS A 568 19.62 -171.47 19.74
N LYS A 569 20.56 -171.14 18.85
CA LYS A 569 21.08 -172.08 17.84
C LYS A 569 21.99 -173.15 18.46
N SER A 570 22.81 -172.78 19.45
CA SER A 570 23.62 -173.75 20.21
C SER A 570 22.77 -174.66 21.11
N LEU A 571 21.63 -174.18 21.60
CA LEU A 571 20.69 -174.98 22.40
C LEU A 571 19.98 -176.05 21.55
N GLU A 572 19.52 -175.70 20.35
CA GLU A 572 18.92 -176.69 19.42
C GLU A 572 19.93 -177.76 18.96
N GLU A 573 21.22 -177.43 18.85
CA GLU A 573 22.28 -178.40 18.55
C GLU A 573 22.66 -179.27 19.76
N ALA A 574 22.52 -178.76 20.99
CA ALA A 574 22.71 -179.53 22.22
C ALA A 574 21.56 -180.53 22.42
N GLU A 575 20.31 -180.10 22.19
CA GLU A 575 19.11 -180.93 22.32
C GLU A 575 19.10 -182.10 21.29
N LYS A 576 19.63 -181.87 20.08
CA LYS A 576 19.82 -182.94 19.08
C LYS A 576 20.92 -183.95 19.48
N ARG A 577 22.00 -183.51 20.13
CA ARG A 577 23.07 -184.41 20.64
C ARG A 577 22.60 -185.23 21.84
N GLU A 578 21.82 -184.64 22.73
CA GLU A 578 21.25 -185.33 23.89
C GLU A 578 20.30 -186.46 23.44
N LYS A 579 19.47 -186.21 22.42
CA LYS A 579 18.56 -187.21 21.87
C LYS A 579 19.31 -188.41 21.25
N GLN A 580 20.40 -188.17 20.52
CA GLN A 580 21.23 -189.24 19.94
C GLN A 580 21.96 -190.08 21.01
N LEU A 581 22.40 -189.46 22.12
CA LEU A 581 23.05 -190.17 23.23
C LEU A 581 22.05 -190.98 24.06
N ALA A 582 20.82 -190.48 24.22
CA ALA A 582 19.74 -191.23 24.86
C ALA A 582 19.36 -192.49 24.06
N ASP A 583 19.22 -192.36 22.73
CA ASP A 583 18.90 -193.49 21.84
C ASP A 583 20.04 -194.54 21.84
N PHE A 584 21.30 -194.11 21.85
CA PHE A 584 22.46 -195.03 21.95
C PHE A 584 22.49 -195.78 23.30
N ARG A 585 22.18 -195.08 24.39
CA ARG A 585 22.12 -195.65 25.74
C ARG A 585 21.04 -196.73 25.86
N GLU A 586 19.91 -196.54 25.21
CA GLU A 586 18.80 -197.52 25.18
C GLU A 586 19.18 -198.79 24.40
N VAL A 587 19.79 -198.63 23.22
CA VAL A 587 20.22 -199.76 22.37
C VAL A 587 21.31 -200.62 23.03
N VAL A 588 22.30 -199.99 23.66
CA VAL A 588 23.37 -200.72 24.40
C VAL A 588 22.79 -201.46 25.61
N SER A 589 21.80 -200.87 26.28
CA SER A 589 21.12 -201.49 27.41
C SER A 589 20.27 -202.70 26.99
N GLN A 590 19.62 -202.64 25.82
CA GLN A 590 18.91 -203.78 25.22
C GLN A 590 19.84 -204.93 24.78
N MET A 591 21.02 -204.64 24.22
CA MET A 591 21.95 -205.69 23.75
C MET A 591 22.71 -206.42 24.87
N LEU A 592 22.83 -205.84 26.06
CA LEU A 592 23.53 -206.43 27.21
C LEU A 592 22.62 -207.24 28.15
N GLY A 593 21.35 -207.44 27.79
CA GLY A 593 20.39 -208.20 28.60
C GLY A 593 20.03 -207.51 29.92
N LEU A 594 20.22 -206.20 30.01
CA LEU A 594 19.87 -205.38 31.17
C LEU A 594 18.46 -204.80 30.96
N ASN A 595 17.58 -204.95 31.96
CA ASN A 595 16.18 -204.53 31.86
C ASN A 595 16.06 -203.00 31.75
N VAL A 596 15.39 -202.50 30.71
CA VAL A 596 15.23 -201.06 30.41
C VAL A 596 13.80 -200.55 30.60
N THR A 597 13.07 -201.01 31.62
CA THR A 597 11.89 -200.31 32.17
C THR A 597 12.26 -199.34 33.30
N SER A 598 13.55 -199.08 33.54
CA SER A 598 14.01 -198.26 34.67
C SER A 598 15.01 -197.18 34.25
N LEU A 599 14.61 -195.94 34.50
CA LEU A 599 15.47 -194.77 34.55
C LEU A 599 16.23 -194.76 35.88
N ALA A 600 17.25 -195.60 36.01
CA ALA A 600 18.45 -195.38 36.82
C ALA A 600 19.29 -196.66 36.82
N LEU A 601 19.70 -197.12 35.64
CA LEU A 601 20.84 -198.03 35.53
C LEU A 601 22.12 -197.19 35.68
N PRO A 602 22.93 -197.41 36.73
CA PRO A 602 24.19 -196.70 36.90
C PRO A 602 25.23 -197.23 35.90
N ASP A 603 26.02 -196.33 35.32
CA ASP A 603 26.90 -196.66 34.18
C ASP A 603 27.94 -197.76 34.49
N TYR A 604 28.26 -197.99 35.77
CA TYR A 604 29.19 -199.06 36.18
C TYR A 604 28.67 -200.48 35.92
N GLU A 605 27.35 -200.70 35.83
CA GLU A 605 26.79 -202.04 35.56
C GLU A 605 26.90 -202.44 34.08
N ILE A 606 26.71 -201.48 33.18
CA ILE A 606 26.96 -201.64 31.73
C ILE A 606 28.44 -201.96 31.50
N ILE A 607 29.33 -201.27 32.22
CA ILE A 607 30.78 -201.47 32.16
C ILE A 607 31.18 -202.88 32.65
N LYS A 608 30.59 -203.37 33.74
CA LYS A 608 30.94 -204.70 34.30
C LYS A 608 30.45 -205.88 33.44
N CYS A 609 29.40 -205.70 32.65
CA CYS A 609 28.96 -206.66 31.64
C CYS A 609 29.86 -206.63 30.40
N LEU A 610 30.31 -205.43 29.98
CA LEU A 610 31.28 -205.27 28.90
C LEU A 610 32.66 -205.83 29.27
N GLU A 611 33.13 -205.66 30.51
CA GLU A 611 34.38 -206.27 30.98
C GLU A 611 34.33 -207.81 30.94
N ARG A 612 33.17 -208.41 31.19
CA ARG A 612 32.95 -209.86 31.05
C ARG A 612 32.98 -210.32 29.59
N LEU A 613 32.58 -209.45 28.66
CA LEU A 613 32.68 -209.71 27.21
C LEU A 613 34.09 -209.47 26.65
N ILE A 614 34.89 -208.59 27.27
CA ILE A 614 36.26 -208.26 26.83
C ILE A 614 37.28 -209.34 27.24
N HIS A 615 36.96 -210.21 28.21
CA HIS A 615 37.84 -211.32 28.62
C HIS A 615 37.94 -212.47 27.61
N SER A 616 37.10 -212.51 26.56
CA SER A 616 36.92 -213.69 25.71
C SER A 616 37.44 -213.56 24.26
N HIS A 617 38.02 -212.44 23.83
CA HIS A 617 38.68 -212.39 22.51
C HIS A 617 39.96 -211.53 22.46
N ARG A 618 41.09 -212.21 22.72
CA ARG A 618 42.42 -211.86 22.20
C ARG A 618 42.54 -212.30 20.73
N HIS A 619 43.25 -211.48 19.94
CA HIS A 619 43.93 -211.73 18.64
C HIS A 619 43.35 -211.06 17.36
N ARG A 620 44.22 -210.24 16.75
CA ARG A 620 44.39 -209.80 15.34
C ARG A 620 43.97 -208.38 14.88
N PHE A 621 45.02 -207.56 14.60
CA PHE A 621 45.20 -206.53 13.52
C PHE A 621 44.36 -205.22 13.60
N VAL A 622 44.82 -203.99 13.31
CA VAL A 622 46.14 -203.42 12.96
C VAL A 622 46.13 -201.87 13.02
N THR A 623 47.28 -201.29 13.37
CA THR A 623 47.77 -199.88 13.31
C THR A 623 46.94 -198.72 13.88
N CYS A 624 47.38 -198.27 15.06
CA CYS A 624 47.39 -196.88 15.49
C CYS A 624 48.87 -196.47 15.68
N ALA A 625 49.32 -195.45 14.94
CA ALA A 625 50.57 -194.72 15.20
C ALA A 625 50.61 -193.36 14.44
N CYS A 626 50.91 -192.30 15.21
CA CYS A 626 51.71 -191.10 14.88
C CYS A 626 51.10 -189.87 14.16
N LEU A 627 51.01 -188.77 14.92
CA LEU A 627 51.68 -187.46 14.73
C LEU A 627 52.22 -187.08 13.34
N LYS A 628 51.71 -185.95 12.79
CA LYS A 628 52.40 -184.77 12.16
C LYS A 628 51.33 -183.89 11.46
N ASP A 629 51.13 -182.62 11.79
CA ASP A 629 51.91 -181.39 11.47
C ASP A 629 51.33 -180.62 10.25
N VAL A 630 51.45 -179.28 10.28
CA VAL A 630 51.54 -178.33 9.14
C VAL A 630 50.28 -177.65 8.52
N THR A 631 50.21 -176.32 8.80
CA THR A 631 49.85 -175.13 7.94
C THR A 631 48.40 -174.87 7.49
N THR A 632 47.93 -173.63 7.28
CA THR A 632 48.51 -172.38 6.70
C THR A 632 47.57 -171.20 7.08
N ARG A 633 47.97 -170.00 7.52
CA ARG A 633 48.74 -168.87 6.91
C ARG A 633 48.05 -168.15 5.73
N GLN A 634 47.65 -166.88 5.94
CA GLN A 634 47.88 -165.66 5.09
C GLN A 634 47.07 -164.48 5.68
N ASP A 635 47.64 -163.36 6.15
CA ASP A 635 48.29 -162.23 5.46
C ASP A 635 47.45 -161.50 4.39
N ARG A 636 47.01 -160.26 4.68
CA ARG A 636 47.31 -159.05 3.88
C ARG A 636 46.74 -157.73 4.47
N HIS A 637 47.65 -156.75 4.51
CA HIS A 637 47.53 -155.28 4.57
C HIS A 637 47.01 -154.69 3.21
N PRO A 638 46.96 -153.34 2.92
CA PRO A 638 47.60 -152.18 3.60
C PRO A 638 46.80 -150.84 3.73
N GLN A 639 47.37 -149.95 4.58
CA GLN A 639 47.54 -148.48 4.51
C GLN A 639 46.39 -147.45 4.57
N GLY A 640 46.63 -146.43 5.42
CA GLY A 640 46.01 -145.09 5.33
C GLY A 640 46.29 -144.19 6.55
N HIS A 641 47.34 -143.36 6.47
CA HIS A 641 47.66 -142.18 7.32
C HIS A 641 46.50 -141.12 7.31
N LEU A 642 46.34 -140.09 8.16
CA LEU A 642 47.25 -139.11 8.79
C LEU A 642 46.45 -138.21 9.78
N GLN A 643 47.08 -137.87 10.92
CA GLN A 643 47.04 -136.60 11.70
C GLN A 643 45.81 -136.02 12.44
N LEU A 644 45.98 -135.94 13.77
CA LEU A 644 45.44 -134.96 14.73
C LEU A 644 46.23 -133.64 14.71
N LEU A 645 45.57 -132.50 15.01
CA LEU A 645 46.03 -131.50 16.00
C LEU A 645 44.98 -130.40 16.30
N HIS A 646 44.71 -130.27 17.61
CA HIS A 646 44.11 -129.19 18.43
C HIS A 646 42.65 -128.74 18.27
#